data_AF-Q1Z697-F1
#
_entry.id   AF-Q1Z697-F1
#
_cell.length_a   1.000
_cell.length_b   1.000
_cell.length_c   1.000
_cell.angle_alpha   90.00
_cell.angle_beta   90.00
_cell.angle_gamma   90.00
#
_symmetry.space_group_name_H-M   'P 1'
#
loop_
_entity.id
_entity.type
_entity.pdbx_description
1 polymer ?
#
loop_
_entity_poly.entity_id
_entity_poly.type
_entity_poly.pdbx_seq_one_letter_code
_entity_poly.pdbx_strand_id
1 'polypeptide(L)'
;MTGFWNVWVITLTVIFLVFMILVVVKYWKTNHLADENKTVDSFDNIDENDGPPPRIMFIAYLVAFSCSILFLILYPGLGNWQGLLGWQQSDDTPREHNVSLDEQIASITSPTLNALAAEPAITASGKALFQTHCAACHRANGQGQKHFPNVVDDVWLYGGTDEAILHSIKQGRNGAMAGWKAILPKEDIQNMSYYLASLQQRPLNAPSVKIDLGKNAFLKNCSACHGADAKGNQVIGAPNLSDSTWVHGGSIEEIQHTINNGLNNVMPAFEGQLSNNEILALGAYITEQRIAHNAKIAAIPVDTITKGEYLAYAGDCVACHSAEGGESFAGGLPFVTPFGTVYSTNITPHVTEGIGDYSYEDFKAALYDGKGKHGYLYPAMPYTSYQYVTEDDVLAMWDYLQSITAVSRRNDDNSMIFPSNIRLGLLGWNIAFMDTSPLDLTSDAPTVEETEIWSRGKYLVMGLGHCSECHTPRNIAQALEADKIFQGNLIDGWNAPNISSQELYQDRWDVKSLTDFLHTGHSDKGSAFGGMADVVKNSTSFMTRNDVEAMATYLLTGDDNNRIPPDTQQLQPTGFTDLAKQSDMYTLFKTTCGVCHGEDGKGRDPIAPTLLNNGIIMHSDPYNTIAVTIRGLEPSYLSEERNFMPMVSFQNILTDAQLSDLISFIRQYLGDRTVPITGNNVKDVREKLQKAGYAGNFHTTPDMYDKRDRNIDVD
;
A
#
# COMPACT_ATOMS: atom_id res chain seq x y z
N MET A 1 -33.38 45.66 28.49
CA MET A 1 -33.21 45.48 29.96
C MET A 1 -34.22 46.35 30.72
N THR A 2 -34.75 45.92 31.88
CA THR A 2 -35.69 46.76 32.66
C THR A 2 -35.02 48.05 33.16
N GLY A 3 -35.79 49.11 33.45
CA GLY A 3 -35.25 50.41 33.88
C GLY A 3 -34.32 50.34 35.09
N PHE A 4 -34.64 49.52 36.10
CA PHE A 4 -33.78 49.30 37.27
C PHE A 4 -32.41 48.73 36.88
N TRP A 5 -32.39 47.61 36.17
CA TRP A 5 -31.16 46.93 35.75
C TRP A 5 -30.31 47.79 34.80
N ASN A 6 -30.93 48.59 33.93
CA ASN A 6 -30.23 49.54 33.07
C ASN A 6 -29.42 50.56 33.87
N VAL A 7 -30.08 51.23 34.84
CA VAL A 7 -29.43 52.23 35.70
C VAL A 7 -28.37 51.59 36.59
N TRP A 8 -28.64 50.38 37.10
CA TRP A 8 -27.72 49.60 37.92
C TRP A 8 -26.39 49.32 37.20
N VAL A 9 -26.46 48.77 35.99
CA VAL A 9 -25.26 48.43 35.18
C VAL A 9 -24.46 49.68 34.82
N ILE A 10 -25.12 50.74 34.37
CA ILE A 10 -24.44 52.01 34.02
C ILE A 10 -23.71 52.56 35.25
N THR A 11 -24.38 52.55 36.41
CA THR A 11 -23.85 53.16 37.64
C THR A 11 -22.63 52.40 38.15
N LEU A 12 -22.69 51.06 38.24
CA LEU A 12 -21.56 50.27 38.70
C LEU A 12 -20.36 50.36 37.76
N THR A 13 -20.58 50.32 36.45
CA THR A 13 -19.50 50.40 35.46
C THR A 13 -18.80 51.75 35.49
N VAL A 14 -19.55 52.85 35.59
CA VAL A 14 -18.96 54.21 35.69
C VAL A 14 -18.24 54.40 37.02
N ILE A 15 -18.82 53.96 38.14
CA ILE A 15 -18.16 54.04 39.46
C ILE A 15 -16.85 53.26 39.44
N PHE A 16 -16.84 52.05 38.89
CA PHE A 16 -15.64 51.23 38.81
C PHE A 16 -14.55 51.89 37.94
N LEU A 17 -14.90 52.40 36.76
CA LEU A 17 -13.95 53.09 35.88
C LEU A 17 -13.36 54.33 36.54
N VAL A 18 -14.20 55.16 37.16
CA VAL A 18 -13.74 56.35 37.89
C VAL A 18 -12.84 55.95 39.06
N PHE A 19 -13.21 54.93 39.83
CA PHE A 19 -12.40 54.45 40.95
C PHE A 19 -11.02 53.94 40.48
N MET A 20 -10.97 53.16 39.40
CA MET A 20 -9.71 52.67 38.84
C MET A 20 -8.82 53.79 38.31
N ILE A 21 -9.40 54.77 37.61
CA ILE A 21 -8.66 55.95 37.17
C ILE A 21 -8.11 56.71 38.38
N LEU A 22 -8.90 56.88 39.45
CA LEU A 22 -8.45 57.54 40.67
C LEU A 22 -7.31 56.78 41.36
N VAL A 23 -7.38 55.45 41.43
CA VAL A 23 -6.30 54.62 41.98
C VAL A 23 -5.02 54.83 41.15
N VAL A 24 -5.09 54.69 39.83
CA VAL A 24 -3.91 54.85 38.96
C VAL A 24 -3.33 56.27 39.04
N VAL A 25 -4.17 57.30 39.04
CA VAL A 25 -3.73 58.70 39.19
C VAL A 25 -3.11 58.95 40.56
N LYS A 26 -3.65 58.37 41.64
CA LYS A 26 -3.08 58.47 42.98
C LYS A 26 -1.69 57.83 43.04
N TYR A 27 -1.54 56.61 42.50
CA TYR A 27 -0.25 55.92 42.42
C TYR A 27 0.74 56.69 41.55
N TRP A 28 0.32 57.20 40.40
CA TRP A 28 1.18 58.03 39.53
C TRP A 28 1.67 59.30 40.24
N LYS A 29 0.77 59.99 40.97
CA LYS A 29 1.13 61.18 41.75
C LYS A 29 2.07 60.88 42.90
N THR A 30 1.97 59.71 43.53
CA THR A 30 2.81 59.32 44.68
C THR A 30 4.12 58.65 44.27
N ASN A 31 4.28 58.30 42.98
CA ASN A 31 5.46 57.62 42.43
C ASN A 31 6.79 58.34 42.68
N HIS A 32 6.80 59.68 42.80
CA HIS A 32 8.02 60.44 43.09
C HIS A 32 8.51 60.29 44.54
N LEU A 33 7.73 59.65 45.41
CA LEU A 33 8.07 59.38 46.81
C LEU A 33 8.67 57.97 46.99
N ALA A 34 8.68 57.14 45.95
CA ALA A 34 9.20 55.79 45.95
C ALA A 34 10.74 55.79 45.87
N ASP A 35 11.40 54.92 46.63
CA ASP A 35 12.85 54.78 46.69
C ASP A 35 13.24 53.32 46.46
N GLU A 36 13.78 53.04 45.27
CA GLU A 36 14.17 51.70 44.84
C GLU A 36 15.24 51.05 45.71
N ASN A 37 15.99 51.84 46.49
CA ASN A 37 17.03 51.35 47.40
C ASN A 37 16.50 51.09 48.82
N LYS A 38 15.20 51.32 49.05
CA LYS A 38 14.56 51.13 50.35
C LYS A 38 13.74 49.85 50.33
N THR A 39 14.14 48.88 51.15
CA THR A 39 13.36 47.67 51.42
C THR A 39 12.22 48.01 52.39
N VAL A 40 11.00 47.64 52.01
CA VAL A 40 9.78 47.86 52.78
C VAL A 40 9.59 46.75 53.82
N ASP A 41 9.81 45.50 53.41
CA ASP A 41 9.74 44.32 54.27
C ASP A 41 10.51 43.14 53.63
N SER A 42 10.79 42.10 54.42
CA SER A 42 11.56 40.92 53.96
C SER A 42 10.87 39.62 54.39
N PHE A 43 10.61 38.74 53.42
CA PHE A 43 9.98 37.44 53.66
C PHE A 43 10.77 36.33 52.97
N ASP A 44 11.13 35.27 53.69
CA ASP A 44 11.84 34.09 53.14
C ASP A 44 13.07 34.43 52.27
N ASN A 45 13.91 35.36 52.75
CA ASN A 45 15.08 35.89 52.05
C ASN A 45 14.76 36.62 50.72
N ILE A 46 13.52 37.09 50.54
CA ILE A 46 13.11 37.97 49.45
C ILE A 46 12.79 39.34 50.05
N ASP A 47 13.51 40.36 49.58
CA ASP A 47 13.32 41.75 49.98
C ASP A 47 12.34 42.42 49.01
N GLU A 48 11.24 42.96 49.55
CA GLU A 48 10.30 43.79 48.77
C GLU A 48 10.76 45.24 48.82
N ASN A 49 11.28 45.75 47.71
CA ASN A 49 11.73 47.13 47.60
C ASN A 49 10.58 48.09 47.22
N ASP A 50 10.65 49.33 47.72
CA ASP A 50 9.73 50.44 47.44
C ASP A 50 10.00 51.06 46.05
N GLY A 51 10.11 50.19 45.03
CA GLY A 51 10.49 50.58 43.68
C GLY A 51 9.36 51.30 42.93
N PRO A 52 9.64 52.39 42.20
CA PRO A 52 8.64 53.06 41.39
C PRO A 52 8.15 52.16 40.24
N PRO A 53 6.85 51.93 40.05
CA PRO A 53 6.35 51.18 38.90
C PRO A 53 6.81 51.79 37.57
N PRO A 54 7.11 50.96 36.54
CA PRO A 54 7.60 51.43 35.26
C PRO A 54 6.65 52.43 34.61
N ARG A 55 7.18 53.54 34.06
CA ARG A 55 6.37 54.56 33.37
C ARG A 55 5.53 53.99 32.23
N ILE A 56 6.03 52.96 31.56
CA ILE A 56 5.31 52.26 30.49
C ILE A 56 4.00 51.63 30.97
N MET A 57 3.93 51.13 32.22
CA MET A 57 2.70 50.58 32.77
C MET A 57 1.61 51.65 32.93
N PHE A 58 1.96 52.85 33.38
CA PHE A 58 1.00 53.95 33.49
C PHE A 58 0.46 54.37 32.11
N ILE A 59 1.33 54.42 31.09
CA ILE A 59 0.92 54.69 29.71
C ILE A 59 -0.01 53.58 29.21
N ALA A 60 0.32 52.31 29.46
CA ALA A 60 -0.49 51.17 29.07
C ALA A 60 -1.88 51.21 29.74
N TYR A 61 -1.97 51.52 31.03
CA TYR A 61 -3.25 51.70 31.72
C TYR A 61 -4.06 52.86 31.14
N LEU A 62 -3.44 54.00 30.85
CA LEU A 62 -4.13 55.13 30.25
C LEU A 62 -4.71 54.76 28.89
N VAL A 63 -3.92 54.12 28.02
CA VAL A 63 -4.36 53.64 26.71
C VAL A 63 -5.51 52.65 26.87
N ALA A 64 -5.39 51.67 27.78
CA ALA A 64 -6.43 50.68 28.02
C ALA A 64 -7.74 51.33 28.47
N PHE A 65 -7.72 52.23 29.47
CA PHE A 65 -8.93 52.92 29.92
C PHE A 65 -9.53 53.82 28.82
N SER A 66 -8.70 54.52 28.05
CA SER A 66 -9.18 55.31 26.92
C SER A 66 -9.83 54.43 25.85
N CYS A 67 -9.24 53.30 25.50
CA CYS A 67 -9.82 52.32 24.58
C CYS A 67 -11.13 51.73 25.13
N SER A 68 -11.20 51.37 26.42
CA SER A 68 -12.42 50.85 27.03
C SER A 68 -13.55 51.88 27.07
N ILE A 69 -13.25 53.15 27.40
CA ILE A 69 -14.23 54.23 27.37
C ILE A 69 -14.71 54.46 25.93
N LEU A 70 -13.78 54.52 24.97
CA LEU A 70 -14.11 54.67 23.56
C LEU A 70 -14.98 53.50 23.07
N PHE A 71 -14.64 52.28 23.47
CA PHE A 71 -15.42 51.08 23.12
C PHE A 71 -16.86 51.16 23.67
N LEU A 72 -17.04 51.51 24.95
CA LEU A 72 -18.37 51.65 25.56
C LEU A 72 -19.19 52.83 24.99
N ILE A 73 -18.53 53.83 24.38
CA ILE A 73 -19.19 54.89 23.64
C ILE A 73 -19.65 54.39 22.26
N LEU A 74 -18.79 53.65 21.56
CA LEU A 74 -19.02 53.19 20.18
C LEU A 74 -19.95 51.98 20.08
N TYR A 75 -19.87 51.06 21.03
CA TYR A 75 -20.54 49.76 21.04
C TYR A 75 -21.51 49.62 22.22
N PRO A 76 -22.50 48.70 22.14
CA PRO A 76 -23.36 48.38 23.27
C PRO A 76 -22.57 47.76 24.42
N GLY A 77 -22.87 48.19 25.65
CA GLY A 77 -22.20 47.71 26.86
C GLY A 77 -22.56 48.47 28.14
N LEU A 78 -23.02 49.72 28.01
CA LEU A 78 -23.54 50.53 29.12
C LEU A 78 -25.07 50.37 29.24
N GLY A 79 -25.52 49.26 29.83
CA GLY A 79 -26.95 48.99 30.02
C GLY A 79 -27.70 48.84 28.69
N ASN A 80 -28.68 49.70 28.43
CA ASN A 80 -29.46 49.76 27.19
C ASN A 80 -28.86 50.73 26.15
N TRP A 81 -27.70 51.36 26.42
CA TRP A 81 -27.00 52.18 25.44
C TRP A 81 -26.55 51.32 24.24
N GLN A 82 -26.94 51.71 23.02
CA GLN A 82 -26.68 50.95 21.79
C GLN A 82 -25.32 51.26 21.15
N GLY A 83 -24.55 52.20 21.71
CA GLY A 83 -23.35 52.70 21.06
C GLY A 83 -23.65 53.72 19.96
N LEU A 84 -22.65 54.53 19.59
CA LEU A 84 -22.76 55.47 18.47
C LEU A 84 -22.77 54.78 17.10
N LEU A 85 -22.21 53.58 17.00
CA LEU A 85 -22.18 52.81 15.75
C LEU A 85 -23.49 52.06 15.49
N GLY A 86 -24.37 51.96 16.50
CA GLY A 86 -25.63 51.20 16.39
C GLY A 86 -25.45 49.71 16.14
N TRP A 87 -24.24 49.18 16.38
CA TRP A 87 -23.89 47.78 16.15
C TRP A 87 -24.67 46.85 17.06
N GLN A 88 -25.17 45.75 16.52
CA GLN A 88 -25.75 44.63 17.25
C GLN A 88 -25.00 43.35 16.91
N GLN A 89 -24.97 42.39 17.82
CA GLN A 89 -24.34 41.08 17.58
C GLN A 89 -24.96 40.34 16.38
N SER A 90 -26.22 40.62 16.05
CA SER A 90 -26.90 40.12 14.84
C SER A 90 -26.37 40.73 13.54
N ASP A 91 -25.64 41.83 13.57
CA ASP A 91 -25.04 42.43 12.37
C ASP A 91 -23.76 41.70 11.94
N ASP A 92 -23.16 40.93 12.86
CA ASP A 92 -21.97 40.10 12.64
C ASP A 92 -22.32 38.68 12.17
N THR A 93 -23.61 38.32 12.06
CA THR A 93 -23.96 37.11 11.27
C THR A 93 -23.52 37.37 9.83
N PRO A 94 -22.78 36.44 9.19
CA PRO A 94 -22.30 36.64 7.83
C PRO A 94 -23.46 37.05 6.94
N ARG A 95 -23.42 38.27 6.38
CA ARG A 95 -24.32 38.64 5.29
C ARG A 95 -23.97 37.73 4.12
N GLU A 96 -24.86 36.79 3.84
CA GLU A 96 -24.82 35.96 2.64
C GLU A 96 -24.63 36.82 1.40
N HIS A 97 -23.89 36.28 0.43
CA HIS A 97 -23.68 36.88 -0.89
C HIS A 97 -25.00 37.38 -1.50
N ASN A 98 -24.94 38.49 -2.25
CA ASN A 98 -26.05 39.34 -2.73
C ASN A 98 -27.16 38.69 -3.62
N VAL A 99 -27.30 37.37 -3.68
CA VAL A 99 -28.44 36.65 -4.28
C VAL A 99 -28.64 35.39 -3.45
N SER A 100 -29.81 35.21 -2.83
CA SER A 100 -30.07 34.01 -2.00
C SER A 100 -29.97 32.76 -2.88
N LEU A 101 -29.50 31.64 -2.31
CA LEU A 101 -29.45 30.36 -3.03
C LEU A 101 -30.81 30.01 -3.66
N ASP A 102 -31.89 30.44 -3.01
CA ASP A 102 -33.26 30.33 -3.51
C ASP A 102 -33.51 31.11 -4.80
N GLU A 103 -33.06 32.37 -4.88
CA GLU A 103 -33.17 33.19 -6.09
C GLU A 103 -32.33 32.63 -7.24
N GLN A 104 -31.13 32.10 -6.94
CA GLN A 104 -30.26 31.47 -7.93
C GLN A 104 -30.92 30.24 -8.55
N ILE A 105 -31.43 29.32 -7.72
CA ILE A 105 -32.09 28.10 -8.20
C ILE A 105 -33.42 28.42 -8.89
N ALA A 106 -34.19 29.39 -8.40
CA ALA A 106 -35.46 29.78 -9.02
C ALA A 106 -35.30 30.35 -10.43
N SER A 107 -34.11 30.87 -10.77
CA SER A 107 -33.80 31.36 -12.12
C SER A 107 -33.61 30.25 -13.17
N ILE A 108 -33.51 28.99 -12.73
CA ILE A 108 -33.21 27.83 -13.58
C ILE A 108 -34.51 27.08 -13.90
N THR A 109 -34.94 27.13 -15.16
CA THR A 109 -36.23 26.61 -15.66
C THR A 109 -36.41 25.09 -15.48
N SER A 110 -35.34 24.33 -15.23
CA SER A 110 -35.36 22.90 -14.87
C SER A 110 -34.09 22.52 -14.11
N PRO A 111 -34.12 22.51 -12.76
CA PRO A 111 -32.92 22.35 -11.94
C PRO A 111 -32.50 20.88 -11.83
N THR A 112 -32.07 20.26 -12.93
CA THR A 112 -31.36 18.96 -12.89
C THR A 112 -30.00 19.15 -12.22
N LEU A 113 -29.45 18.12 -11.60
CA LEU A 113 -28.15 18.23 -10.94
C LEU A 113 -27.05 18.63 -11.93
N ASN A 114 -27.11 18.16 -13.18
CA ASN A 114 -26.17 18.57 -14.23
C ASN A 114 -26.30 20.06 -14.59
N ALA A 115 -27.53 20.62 -14.66
CA ALA A 115 -27.72 22.04 -14.93
C ALA A 115 -27.22 22.90 -13.77
N LEU A 116 -27.49 22.47 -12.53
CA LEU A 116 -27.01 23.15 -11.32
C LEU A 116 -25.49 23.05 -11.15
N ALA A 117 -24.89 21.92 -11.52
CA ALA A 117 -23.44 21.70 -11.47
C ALA A 117 -22.65 22.60 -12.43
N ALA A 118 -23.32 23.14 -13.46
CA ALA A 118 -22.71 24.10 -14.38
C ALA A 118 -22.65 25.53 -13.83
N GLU A 119 -23.30 25.82 -12.70
CA GLU A 119 -23.41 27.16 -12.11
C GLU A 119 -22.46 27.34 -10.91
N PRO A 120 -21.35 28.09 -11.06
CA PRO A 120 -20.29 28.15 -10.04
C PRO A 120 -20.74 28.68 -8.67
N ALA A 121 -21.74 29.55 -8.63
CA ALA A 121 -22.27 30.09 -7.38
C ALA A 121 -23.05 29.02 -6.57
N ILE A 122 -23.73 28.12 -7.26
CA ILE A 122 -24.46 27.00 -6.66
C ILE A 122 -23.47 25.93 -6.18
N THR A 123 -22.48 25.57 -7.01
CA THR A 123 -21.46 24.58 -6.61
C THR A 123 -20.57 25.10 -5.48
N ALA A 124 -20.26 26.40 -5.42
CA ALA A 124 -19.56 27.00 -4.29
C ALA A 124 -20.35 26.88 -2.98
N SER A 125 -21.66 27.11 -3.02
CA SER A 125 -22.56 26.94 -1.87
C SER A 125 -22.65 25.47 -1.46
N GLY A 126 -22.80 24.57 -2.45
CA GLY A 126 -22.79 23.12 -2.24
C GLY A 126 -21.49 22.61 -1.63
N LYS A 127 -20.35 23.12 -2.06
CA LYS A 127 -19.03 22.80 -1.50
C LYS A 127 -18.93 23.20 -0.02
N ALA A 128 -19.38 24.41 0.33
CA ALA A 128 -19.37 24.86 1.72
C ALA A 128 -20.24 23.96 2.61
N LEU A 129 -21.45 23.63 2.15
CA LEU A 129 -22.34 22.69 2.83
C LEU A 129 -21.69 21.30 2.97
N PHE A 130 -21.07 20.79 1.91
CA PHE A 130 -20.43 19.49 1.90
C PHE A 130 -19.27 19.42 2.91
N GLN A 131 -18.46 20.47 2.99
CA GLN A 131 -17.37 20.57 3.97
C GLN A 131 -17.89 20.56 5.41
N THR A 132 -19.02 21.20 5.68
CA THR A 132 -19.60 21.26 7.03
C THR A 132 -20.39 20.02 7.44
N HIS A 133 -21.06 19.35 6.50
CA HIS A 133 -22.04 18.29 6.79
C HIS A 133 -21.61 16.88 6.35
N CYS A 134 -20.79 16.77 5.31
CA CYS A 134 -20.50 15.48 4.65
C CYS A 134 -19.04 15.05 4.80
N ALA A 135 -18.10 15.99 4.86
CA ALA A 135 -16.66 15.73 4.77
C ALA A 135 -16.09 14.88 5.92
N ALA A 136 -16.73 14.84 7.09
CA ALA A 136 -16.30 13.97 8.19
C ALA A 136 -16.36 12.48 7.83
N CYS A 137 -17.35 12.10 7.00
CA CYS A 137 -17.55 10.73 6.54
C CYS A 137 -16.95 10.52 5.15
N HIS A 138 -17.21 11.43 4.21
CA HIS A 138 -16.86 11.27 2.79
C HIS A 138 -15.54 11.95 2.38
N ARG A 139 -14.76 12.47 3.34
CA ARG A 139 -13.60 13.36 3.13
C ARG A 139 -13.98 14.67 2.43
N ALA A 140 -13.13 15.68 2.52
CA ALA A 140 -13.41 17.00 1.94
C ALA A 140 -13.47 16.99 0.40
N ASN A 141 -12.88 15.98 -0.24
CA ASN A 141 -12.88 15.79 -1.69
C ASN A 141 -13.94 14.79 -2.17
N GLY A 142 -14.73 14.20 -1.26
CA GLY A 142 -15.79 13.25 -1.61
C GLY A 142 -15.34 11.84 -1.99
N GLN A 143 -14.05 11.51 -1.92
CA GLN A 143 -13.55 10.15 -2.24
C GLN A 143 -13.86 9.09 -1.18
N GLY A 144 -14.41 9.48 -0.03
CA GLY A 144 -14.69 8.55 1.05
C GLY A 144 -13.46 8.20 1.88
N GLN A 145 -13.68 7.26 2.79
CA GLN A 145 -12.65 6.63 3.63
C GLN A 145 -13.14 5.22 3.94
N LYS A 146 -12.34 4.36 4.59
CA LYS A 146 -12.82 3.04 5.01
C LYS A 146 -14.18 3.15 5.75
N HIS A 147 -15.14 2.33 5.34
CA HIS A 147 -16.56 2.27 5.69
C HIS A 147 -17.48 3.33 5.07
N PHE A 148 -16.96 4.28 4.29
CA PHE A 148 -17.73 5.36 3.68
C PHE A 148 -17.44 5.47 2.17
N PRO A 149 -18.47 5.42 1.31
CA PRO A 149 -18.26 5.35 -0.12
C PRO A 149 -17.67 6.64 -0.70
N ASN A 150 -16.97 6.46 -1.81
CA ASN A 150 -16.68 7.53 -2.76
C ASN A 150 -18.00 8.01 -3.37
N VAL A 151 -18.27 9.31 -3.30
CA VAL A 151 -19.49 9.92 -3.86
C VAL A 151 -19.21 10.70 -5.14
N VAL A 152 -17.96 10.77 -5.58
CA VAL A 152 -17.53 11.54 -6.76
C VAL A 152 -17.05 10.65 -7.91
N ASP A 153 -17.22 9.32 -7.81
CA ASP A 153 -17.06 8.41 -8.93
C ASP A 153 -18.41 7.97 -9.54
N ASP A 154 -18.35 7.09 -10.53
CA ASP A 154 -19.51 6.55 -11.23
C ASP A 154 -20.09 5.28 -10.56
N VAL A 155 -19.59 4.87 -9.38
CA VAL A 155 -20.00 3.62 -8.74
C VAL A 155 -20.95 3.88 -7.58
N TRP A 156 -22.23 3.57 -7.81
CA TRP A 156 -23.31 3.91 -6.89
C TRP A 156 -23.99 2.67 -6.29
N LEU A 157 -23.99 2.58 -4.96
CA LEU A 157 -24.70 1.52 -4.22
C LEU A 157 -26.22 1.59 -4.38
N TYR A 158 -26.80 2.79 -4.43
CA TYR A 158 -28.26 3.00 -4.50
C TYR A 158 -28.71 3.70 -5.79
N GLY A 159 -27.88 3.64 -6.85
CA GLY A 159 -28.11 4.32 -8.13
C GLY A 159 -27.57 5.76 -8.16
N GLY A 160 -27.11 6.19 -9.34
CA GLY A 160 -26.44 7.49 -9.57
C GLY A 160 -27.27 8.52 -10.34
N THR A 161 -28.60 8.33 -10.46
CA THR A 161 -29.50 9.32 -11.05
C THR A 161 -29.72 10.50 -10.10
N ASP A 162 -30.14 11.65 -10.63
CA ASP A 162 -30.45 12.84 -9.84
C ASP A 162 -31.41 12.52 -8.69
N GLU A 163 -32.47 11.75 -8.97
CA GLU A 163 -33.45 11.34 -7.97
C GLU A 163 -32.84 10.42 -6.89
N ALA A 164 -31.98 9.48 -7.29
CA ALA A 164 -31.36 8.54 -6.37
C ALA A 164 -30.33 9.22 -5.44
N ILE A 165 -29.55 10.17 -5.97
CA ILE A 165 -28.60 10.99 -5.21
C ILE A 165 -29.37 11.87 -4.22
N LEU A 166 -30.35 12.63 -4.71
CA LEU A 166 -31.17 13.50 -3.87
C LEU A 166 -31.96 12.72 -2.82
N HIS A 167 -32.48 11.55 -3.15
CA HIS A 167 -33.14 10.67 -2.18
C HIS A 167 -32.16 10.22 -1.09
N SER A 168 -30.93 9.84 -1.46
CA SER A 168 -29.92 9.43 -0.49
C SER A 168 -29.57 10.57 0.46
N ILE A 169 -29.39 11.79 -0.03
CA ILE A 169 -29.12 12.97 0.83
C ILE A 169 -30.33 13.30 1.71
N LYS A 170 -31.53 13.34 1.12
CA LYS A 170 -32.73 13.80 1.80
C LYS A 170 -33.25 12.80 2.84
N GLN A 171 -33.43 11.55 2.43
CA GLN A 171 -34.07 10.50 3.24
C GLN A 171 -33.07 9.59 3.95
N GLY A 172 -31.77 9.72 3.65
CA GLY A 172 -30.76 8.81 4.15
C GLY A 172 -30.80 7.45 3.46
N ARG A 173 -29.88 6.57 3.85
CA ARG A 173 -29.84 5.16 3.43
C ARG A 173 -29.46 4.28 4.61
N ASN A 174 -30.02 3.07 4.63
CA ASN A 174 -29.59 2.02 5.54
C ASN A 174 -29.25 0.77 4.72
N GLY A 175 -28.00 0.34 4.81
CA GLY A 175 -27.51 -0.89 4.19
C GLY A 175 -27.28 -1.93 5.26
N ALA A 176 -28.01 -3.05 5.19
CA ALA A 176 -27.91 -4.12 6.17
C ALA A 176 -27.50 -5.44 5.52
N MET A 177 -26.47 -6.07 6.08
CA MET A 177 -26.03 -7.42 5.76
C MET A 177 -26.04 -8.24 7.06
N ALA A 178 -26.74 -9.38 7.07
CA ALA A 178 -26.74 -10.25 8.24
C ALA A 178 -25.36 -10.89 8.46
N GLY A 179 -25.00 -11.15 9.71
CA GLY A 179 -23.83 -11.97 10.06
C GLY A 179 -24.12 -13.46 9.93
N TRP A 180 -23.22 -14.20 9.29
CA TRP A 180 -23.41 -15.61 8.92
C TRP A 180 -22.62 -16.60 9.77
N LYS A 181 -21.83 -16.13 10.75
CA LYS A 181 -20.96 -16.97 11.61
C LYS A 181 -21.70 -18.14 12.29
N ALA A 182 -22.97 -17.95 12.65
CA ALA A 182 -23.79 -18.96 13.31
C ALA A 182 -24.43 -19.98 12.36
N ILE A 183 -24.43 -19.70 11.05
CA ILE A 183 -25.18 -20.47 10.04
C ILE A 183 -24.22 -21.23 9.13
N LEU A 184 -23.09 -20.61 8.75
CA LEU A 184 -22.16 -21.18 7.78
C LEU A 184 -20.94 -21.80 8.47
N PRO A 185 -20.46 -22.97 7.98
CA PRO A 185 -19.16 -23.50 8.40
C PRO A 185 -18.03 -22.50 8.11
N LYS A 186 -17.00 -22.48 8.97
CA LYS A 186 -15.80 -21.63 8.78
C LYS A 186 -15.14 -21.86 7.41
N GLU A 187 -15.12 -23.11 6.95
CA GLU A 187 -14.54 -23.48 5.65
C GLU A 187 -15.32 -22.87 4.47
N ASP A 188 -16.65 -22.85 4.53
CA ASP A 188 -17.47 -22.21 3.47
C ASP A 188 -17.21 -20.70 3.42
N ILE A 189 -17.06 -20.05 4.58
CA ILE A 189 -16.75 -18.62 4.67
C ILE A 189 -15.36 -18.32 4.09
N GLN A 190 -14.36 -19.14 4.42
CA GLN A 190 -13.01 -19.02 3.86
C GLN A 190 -13.04 -19.22 2.33
N ASN A 191 -13.68 -20.29 1.84
CA ASN A 191 -13.76 -20.58 0.41
C ASN A 191 -14.51 -19.47 -0.36
N MET A 192 -15.60 -18.93 0.19
CA MET A 192 -16.28 -17.76 -0.40
C MET A 192 -15.36 -16.54 -0.49
N SER A 193 -14.50 -16.34 0.51
CA SER A 193 -13.55 -15.22 0.51
C SER A 193 -12.54 -15.35 -0.62
N TYR A 194 -12.04 -16.57 -0.89
CA TYR A 194 -11.19 -16.86 -2.04
C TYR A 194 -11.91 -16.64 -3.37
N TYR A 195 -13.18 -17.06 -3.47
CA TYR A 195 -13.98 -16.80 -4.65
C TYR A 195 -14.15 -15.30 -4.92
N LEU A 196 -14.54 -14.51 -3.91
CA LEU A 196 -14.74 -13.08 -4.08
C LEU A 196 -13.43 -12.35 -4.44
N ALA A 197 -12.30 -12.73 -3.82
CA ALA A 197 -11.00 -12.18 -4.17
C ALA A 197 -10.59 -12.53 -5.61
N SER A 198 -10.90 -13.74 -6.09
CA SER A 198 -10.59 -14.18 -7.46
C SER A 198 -11.34 -13.39 -8.53
N LEU A 199 -12.53 -12.86 -8.23
CA LEU A 199 -13.31 -12.05 -9.17
C LEU A 199 -12.60 -10.74 -9.56
N GLN A 200 -11.67 -10.27 -8.72
CA GLN A 200 -10.95 -9.01 -8.88
C GLN A 200 -9.47 -9.22 -9.22
N GLN A 201 -9.06 -10.45 -9.56
CA GLN A 201 -7.66 -10.79 -9.84
C GLN A 201 -6.72 -10.39 -8.70
N ARG A 202 -7.19 -10.43 -7.44
CA ARG A 202 -6.36 -10.13 -6.27
C ARG A 202 -5.27 -11.18 -6.12
N PRO A 203 -4.04 -10.82 -5.68
CA PRO A 203 -2.99 -11.79 -5.41
C PRO A 203 -3.47 -12.83 -4.39
N LEU A 204 -3.71 -14.07 -4.81
CA LEU A 204 -4.38 -15.08 -3.98
C LEU A 204 -3.67 -16.42 -4.02
N ASN A 205 -3.17 -16.91 -2.89
CA ASN A 205 -2.58 -18.25 -2.78
C ASN A 205 -3.62 -19.32 -2.41
N ALA A 206 -4.57 -19.61 -3.31
CA ALA A 206 -5.59 -20.64 -3.10
C ALA A 206 -5.77 -21.54 -4.32
N PRO A 207 -6.07 -22.85 -4.13
CA PRO A 207 -6.35 -23.76 -5.23
C PRO A 207 -7.72 -23.46 -5.86
N SER A 208 -7.83 -23.70 -7.17
CA SER A 208 -9.08 -23.55 -7.93
C SER A 208 -10.27 -24.28 -7.32
N VAL A 209 -10.06 -25.48 -6.76
CA VAL A 209 -11.13 -26.24 -6.08
C VAL A 209 -11.76 -25.46 -4.91
N LYS A 210 -10.97 -24.69 -4.15
CA LYS A 210 -11.51 -23.88 -3.05
C LYS A 210 -12.29 -22.67 -3.58
N ILE A 211 -11.85 -22.09 -4.69
CA ILE A 211 -12.57 -21.02 -5.41
C ILE A 211 -13.92 -21.55 -5.91
N ASP A 212 -13.96 -22.75 -6.49
CA ASP A 212 -15.19 -23.39 -6.98
C ASP A 212 -16.17 -23.74 -5.84
N LEU A 213 -15.66 -24.27 -4.74
CA LEU A 213 -16.45 -24.51 -3.53
C LEU A 213 -17.02 -23.19 -2.98
N GLY A 214 -16.21 -22.14 -2.98
CA GLY A 214 -16.61 -20.79 -2.61
C GLY A 214 -17.72 -20.23 -3.48
N LYS A 215 -17.61 -20.38 -4.80
CA LYS A 215 -18.64 -20.00 -5.76
C LYS A 215 -19.97 -20.71 -5.48
N ASN A 216 -19.93 -22.02 -5.20
CA ASN A 216 -21.14 -22.79 -4.88
C ASN A 216 -21.78 -22.33 -3.56
N ALA A 217 -20.97 -22.07 -2.53
CA ALA A 217 -21.45 -21.51 -1.27
C ALA A 217 -22.05 -20.11 -1.45
N PHE A 218 -21.42 -19.25 -2.27
CA PHE A 218 -21.92 -17.93 -2.61
C PHE A 218 -23.26 -18.00 -3.35
N LEU A 219 -23.36 -18.85 -4.37
CA LEU A 219 -24.59 -19.02 -5.15
C LEU A 219 -25.76 -19.51 -4.28
N LYS A 220 -25.49 -20.34 -3.28
CA LYS A 220 -26.50 -20.87 -2.37
C LYS A 220 -27.00 -19.84 -1.36
N ASN A 221 -26.11 -18.98 -0.85
CA ASN A 221 -26.41 -18.16 0.34
C ASN A 221 -26.45 -16.65 0.06
N CYS A 222 -25.67 -16.14 -0.88
CA CYS A 222 -25.43 -14.70 -1.06
C CYS A 222 -26.10 -14.14 -2.34
N SER A 223 -26.28 -14.99 -3.36
CA SER A 223 -26.78 -14.57 -4.68
C SER A 223 -28.18 -13.94 -4.67
N ALA A 224 -29.00 -14.23 -3.66
CA ALA A 224 -30.33 -13.64 -3.51
C ALA A 224 -30.28 -12.12 -3.31
N CYS A 225 -29.22 -11.60 -2.70
CA CYS A 225 -29.02 -10.17 -2.49
C CYS A 225 -27.99 -9.58 -3.47
N HIS A 226 -26.89 -10.31 -3.72
CA HIS A 226 -25.77 -9.81 -4.54
C HIS A 226 -25.82 -10.23 -6.01
N GLY A 227 -26.85 -10.96 -6.44
CA GLY A 227 -26.92 -11.52 -7.79
C GLY A 227 -26.04 -12.77 -7.96
N ALA A 228 -26.38 -13.59 -8.96
CA ALA A 228 -25.61 -14.80 -9.25
C ALA A 228 -24.23 -14.50 -9.88
N ASP A 229 -24.08 -13.33 -10.49
CA ASP A 229 -22.86 -12.78 -11.04
C ASP A 229 -22.12 -11.85 -10.06
N ALA A 230 -22.60 -11.78 -8.81
CA ALA A 230 -22.04 -10.96 -7.75
C ALA A 230 -22.06 -9.44 -8.03
N LYS A 231 -22.86 -8.95 -8.99
CA LYS A 231 -22.93 -7.52 -9.36
C LYS A 231 -23.72 -6.62 -8.40
N GLY A 232 -24.28 -7.20 -7.34
CA GLY A 232 -25.05 -6.45 -6.36
C GLY A 232 -26.49 -6.18 -6.78
N ASN A 233 -27.18 -5.37 -5.97
CA ASN A 233 -28.55 -4.97 -6.20
C ASN A 233 -28.79 -3.56 -5.64
N GLN A 234 -28.90 -2.59 -6.54
CA GLN A 234 -29.05 -1.18 -6.18
C GLN A 234 -30.37 -0.85 -5.46
N VAL A 235 -31.41 -1.68 -5.61
CA VAL A 235 -32.71 -1.45 -4.95
C VAL A 235 -32.56 -1.54 -3.42
N ILE A 236 -31.71 -2.44 -2.94
CA ILE A 236 -31.46 -2.68 -1.52
C ILE A 236 -30.09 -2.18 -1.06
N GLY A 237 -29.28 -1.62 -1.97
CA GLY A 237 -27.93 -1.16 -1.67
C GLY A 237 -26.89 -2.26 -1.52
N ALA A 238 -27.16 -3.45 -2.05
CA ALA A 238 -26.18 -4.54 -2.02
C ALA A 238 -25.05 -4.21 -3.01
N PRO A 239 -23.79 -4.09 -2.55
CA PRO A 239 -22.67 -3.72 -3.40
C PRO A 239 -22.36 -4.76 -4.47
N ASN A 240 -21.74 -4.29 -5.53
CA ASN A 240 -21.06 -5.14 -6.50
C ASN A 240 -19.82 -5.74 -5.85
N LEU A 241 -19.78 -7.06 -5.75
CA LEU A 241 -18.66 -7.80 -5.17
C LEU A 241 -17.66 -8.26 -6.23
N SER A 242 -17.96 -8.06 -7.52
CA SER A 242 -17.05 -8.39 -8.61
C SER A 242 -16.17 -7.21 -9.07
N ASP A 243 -16.27 -6.04 -8.42
CA ASP A 243 -15.42 -4.87 -8.70
C ASP A 243 -14.57 -4.47 -7.49
N SER A 244 -13.67 -3.50 -7.68
CA SER A 244 -12.69 -3.05 -6.67
C SER A 244 -13.18 -1.91 -5.77
N THR A 245 -14.47 -1.53 -5.81
CA THR A 245 -15.01 -0.32 -5.14
C THR A 245 -15.42 -0.55 -3.69
N TRP A 246 -14.79 -1.52 -3.04
CA TRP A 246 -15.20 -1.99 -1.74
C TRP A 246 -14.86 -0.97 -0.65
N VAL A 247 -15.82 -0.75 0.25
CA VAL A 247 -15.66 0.23 1.35
C VAL A 247 -15.26 -0.43 2.67
N HIS A 248 -15.32 -1.75 2.80
CA HIS A 248 -15.07 -2.46 4.07
C HIS A 248 -13.74 -3.22 4.11
N GLY A 249 -12.84 -2.92 3.17
CA GLY A 249 -11.60 -3.66 3.00
C GLY A 249 -11.78 -4.92 2.16
N GLY A 250 -10.70 -5.36 1.53
CA GLY A 250 -10.70 -6.44 0.56
C GLY A 250 -9.83 -7.63 0.95
N SER A 251 -9.05 -7.58 2.02
CA SER A 251 -8.27 -8.74 2.46
C SER A 251 -9.17 -9.95 2.72
N ILE A 252 -8.61 -11.16 2.62
CA ILE A 252 -9.35 -12.39 2.93
C ILE A 252 -9.94 -12.33 4.34
N GLU A 253 -9.19 -11.78 5.29
CA GLU A 253 -9.60 -11.63 6.68
C GLU A 253 -10.76 -10.62 6.82
N GLU A 254 -10.71 -9.49 6.11
CA GLU A 254 -11.80 -8.50 6.12
C GLU A 254 -13.07 -9.01 5.44
N ILE A 255 -12.93 -9.79 4.36
CA ILE A 255 -14.06 -10.49 3.73
C ILE A 255 -14.70 -11.45 4.74
N GLN A 256 -13.88 -12.30 5.38
CA GLN A 256 -14.37 -13.25 6.37
C GLN A 256 -15.02 -12.53 7.55
N HIS A 257 -14.42 -11.44 8.05
CA HIS A 257 -14.98 -10.63 9.13
C HIS A 257 -16.36 -10.07 8.75
N THR A 258 -16.47 -9.51 7.55
CA THR A 258 -17.73 -8.97 7.00
C THR A 258 -18.80 -10.06 6.91
N ILE A 259 -18.47 -11.24 6.37
CA ILE A 259 -19.40 -12.36 6.27
C ILE A 259 -19.80 -12.87 7.67
N ASN A 260 -18.86 -12.97 8.59
CA ASN A 260 -19.10 -13.49 9.93
C ASN A 260 -20.04 -12.59 10.73
N ASN A 261 -19.77 -11.28 10.73
CA ASN A 261 -20.41 -10.33 11.64
C ASN A 261 -21.53 -9.51 10.98
N GLY A 262 -21.57 -9.46 9.65
CA GLY A 262 -22.53 -8.63 8.92
C GLY A 262 -22.17 -7.14 8.98
N LEU A 263 -23.05 -6.32 8.41
CA LEU A 263 -22.91 -4.87 8.31
C LEU A 263 -24.24 -4.18 8.60
N ASN A 264 -24.19 -2.97 9.16
CA ASN A 264 -25.34 -2.11 9.35
C ASN A 264 -24.93 -0.65 9.12
N ASN A 265 -24.76 -0.30 7.85
CA ASN A 265 -24.29 1.02 7.43
C ASN A 265 -25.44 2.02 7.39
N VAL A 266 -25.19 3.25 7.83
CA VAL A 266 -26.18 4.32 7.83
C VAL A 266 -25.59 5.57 7.18
N MET A 267 -26.27 6.05 6.14
CA MET A 267 -26.15 7.42 5.66
C MET A 267 -27.33 8.20 6.26
N PRO A 268 -27.09 9.22 7.12
CA PRO A 268 -28.17 9.91 7.84
C PRO A 268 -28.99 10.81 6.91
N ALA A 269 -30.29 10.91 7.20
CA ALA A 269 -31.19 11.82 6.50
C ALA A 269 -30.91 13.28 6.84
N PHE A 270 -30.85 14.14 5.82
CA PHE A 270 -30.70 15.60 5.98
C PHE A 270 -32.02 16.37 5.81
N GLU A 271 -33.14 15.70 5.56
CA GLU A 271 -34.46 16.33 5.60
C GLU A 271 -34.72 16.97 6.97
N GLY A 272 -35.16 18.23 6.97
CA GLY A 272 -35.42 19.01 8.18
C GLY A 272 -34.16 19.62 8.83
N GLN A 273 -32.96 19.23 8.39
CA GLN A 273 -31.69 19.89 8.76
C GLN A 273 -31.25 20.88 7.69
N LEU A 274 -31.48 20.55 6.42
CA LEU A 274 -31.19 21.38 5.26
C LEU A 274 -32.48 21.67 4.48
N SER A 275 -32.55 22.85 3.86
CA SER A 275 -33.59 23.21 2.90
C SER A 275 -33.46 22.39 1.62
N ASN A 276 -34.54 22.31 0.83
CA ASN A 276 -34.50 21.60 -0.46
C ASN A 276 -33.43 22.20 -1.41
N ASN A 277 -33.23 23.52 -1.37
CA ASN A 277 -32.28 24.22 -2.23
C ASN A 277 -30.82 23.98 -1.80
N GLU A 278 -30.56 23.87 -0.49
CA GLU A 278 -29.26 23.43 0.03
C GLU A 278 -28.96 21.97 -0.35
N ILE A 279 -29.96 21.08 -0.29
CA ILE A 279 -29.82 19.68 -0.76
C ILE A 279 -29.54 19.63 -2.26
N LEU A 280 -30.22 20.47 -3.06
CA LEU A 280 -29.94 20.59 -4.50
C LEU A 280 -28.52 21.10 -4.75
N ALA A 281 -28.05 22.10 -4.01
CA ALA A 281 -26.69 22.60 -4.11
C ALA A 281 -25.64 21.53 -3.74
N LEU A 282 -25.89 20.72 -2.70
CA LEU A 282 -25.06 19.57 -2.35
C LEU A 282 -24.99 18.54 -3.50
N GLY A 283 -26.15 18.16 -4.05
CA GLY A 283 -26.21 17.25 -5.20
C GLY A 283 -25.49 17.82 -6.43
N ALA A 284 -25.61 19.13 -6.67
CA ALA A 284 -24.93 19.83 -7.76
C ALA A 284 -23.40 19.81 -7.58
N TYR A 285 -22.90 20.05 -6.37
CA TYR A 285 -21.48 19.95 -6.07
C TYR A 285 -20.95 18.53 -6.27
N ILE A 286 -21.64 17.51 -5.74
CA ILE A 286 -21.26 16.10 -5.96
C ILE A 286 -21.20 15.76 -7.46
N THR A 287 -22.19 16.23 -8.22
CA THR A 287 -22.26 16.02 -9.67
C THR A 287 -21.14 16.73 -10.42
N GLU A 288 -20.79 17.97 -10.04
CA GLU A 288 -19.65 18.71 -10.59
C GLU A 288 -18.34 17.94 -10.37
N GLN A 289 -18.10 17.45 -9.15
CA GLN A 289 -16.88 16.69 -8.83
C GLN A 289 -16.82 15.38 -9.63
N ARG A 290 -17.94 14.67 -9.79
CA ARG A 290 -18.03 13.48 -10.64
C ARG A 290 -17.72 13.78 -12.11
N ILE A 291 -18.30 14.84 -12.67
CA ILE A 291 -18.01 15.27 -14.05
C ILE A 291 -16.52 15.56 -14.21
N ALA A 292 -15.91 16.27 -13.24
CA ALA A 292 -14.48 16.57 -13.27
C ALA A 292 -13.61 15.30 -13.17
N HIS A 293 -13.99 14.35 -12.31
CA HIS A 293 -13.32 13.05 -12.18
C HIS A 293 -13.38 12.25 -13.50
N ASN A 294 -14.57 12.13 -14.09
CA ASN A 294 -14.76 11.40 -15.34
C ASN A 294 -14.05 12.07 -16.51
N ALA A 295 -14.03 13.41 -16.55
CA ALA A 295 -13.29 14.16 -17.55
C ALA A 295 -11.78 13.95 -17.41
N LYS A 296 -11.25 13.85 -16.17
CA LYS A 296 -9.84 13.52 -15.93
C LYS A 296 -9.49 12.14 -16.48
N ILE A 297 -10.31 11.12 -16.20
CA ILE A 297 -10.07 9.76 -16.71
C ILE A 297 -10.21 9.71 -18.23
N ALA A 298 -11.25 10.34 -18.79
CA ALA A 298 -11.49 10.35 -20.23
C ALA A 298 -10.43 11.10 -21.05
N ALA A 299 -9.65 11.98 -20.42
CA ALA A 299 -8.54 12.67 -21.05
C ALA A 299 -7.31 11.77 -21.27
N ILE A 300 -7.23 10.62 -20.60
CA ILE A 300 -6.12 9.68 -20.71
C ILE A 300 -6.36 8.76 -21.92
N PRO A 301 -5.42 8.68 -22.89
CA PRO A 301 -5.58 7.79 -24.04
C PRO A 301 -5.63 6.30 -23.62
N VAL A 302 -6.57 5.55 -24.20
CA VAL A 302 -6.76 4.11 -23.89
C VAL A 302 -5.50 3.28 -24.16
N ASP A 303 -4.77 3.59 -25.23
CA ASP A 303 -3.52 2.90 -25.56
C ASP A 303 -2.44 3.15 -24.48
N THR A 304 -2.42 4.35 -23.88
CA THR A 304 -1.53 4.69 -22.77
C THR A 304 -1.90 3.93 -21.52
N ILE A 305 -3.19 3.81 -21.18
CA ILE A 305 -3.66 3.00 -20.05
C ILE A 305 -3.25 1.54 -20.24
N THR A 306 -3.45 0.98 -21.43
CA THR A 306 -3.10 -0.42 -21.73
C THR A 306 -1.60 -0.67 -21.62
N LYS A 307 -0.79 0.26 -22.14
CA LYS A 307 0.67 0.21 -22.00
C LYS A 307 1.09 0.35 -20.54
N GLY A 308 0.50 1.29 -19.81
CA GLY A 308 0.77 1.55 -18.40
C GLY A 308 0.43 0.38 -17.50
N GLU A 309 -0.69 -0.28 -17.77
CA GLU A 309 -1.10 -1.52 -17.12
C GLU A 309 -0.03 -2.59 -17.30
N TYR A 310 0.34 -2.88 -18.56
CA TYR A 310 1.38 -3.85 -18.89
C TYR A 310 2.69 -3.58 -18.14
N LEU A 311 3.13 -2.32 -18.11
CA LEU A 311 4.36 -1.90 -17.45
C LEU A 311 4.26 -1.97 -15.93
N ALA A 312 3.11 -1.65 -15.33
CA ALA A 312 2.89 -1.75 -13.89
C ALA A 312 2.93 -3.21 -13.41
N TYR A 313 2.39 -4.15 -14.20
CA TYR A 313 2.54 -5.58 -13.94
C TYR A 313 3.99 -6.04 -14.14
N ALA A 314 4.62 -5.71 -15.28
CA ALA A 314 6.01 -6.07 -15.55
C ALA A 314 7.00 -5.49 -14.51
N GLY A 315 6.65 -4.34 -13.92
CA GLY A 315 7.39 -3.66 -12.87
C GLY A 315 7.09 -4.13 -11.45
N ASP A 316 6.37 -5.25 -11.27
CA ASP A 316 5.98 -5.82 -9.97
C ASP A 316 5.19 -4.85 -9.05
N CYS A 317 4.59 -3.79 -9.60
CA CYS A 317 3.89 -2.78 -8.80
C CYS A 317 2.75 -3.41 -7.99
N VAL A 318 1.95 -4.28 -8.60
CA VAL A 318 0.86 -4.99 -7.91
C VAL A 318 1.37 -6.00 -6.89
N ALA A 319 2.50 -6.65 -7.17
CA ALA A 319 3.10 -7.67 -6.29
C ALA A 319 3.56 -7.03 -4.97
N CYS A 320 4.18 -5.85 -5.04
CA CYS A 320 4.66 -5.14 -3.86
C CYS A 320 3.57 -4.29 -3.20
N HIS A 321 2.74 -3.61 -3.98
CA HIS A 321 1.71 -2.69 -3.48
C HIS A 321 0.34 -3.37 -3.27
N SER A 322 0.30 -4.67 -2.98
CA SER A 322 -0.92 -5.34 -2.55
C SER A 322 -0.61 -6.31 -1.43
N ALA A 323 -1.41 -6.31 -0.36
CA ALA A 323 -1.36 -7.38 0.62
C ALA A 323 -1.92 -8.68 0.01
N GLU A 324 -1.51 -9.84 0.55
CA GLU A 324 -2.09 -11.13 0.14
C GLU A 324 -3.61 -11.12 0.31
N GLY A 325 -4.32 -11.37 -0.79
CA GLY A 325 -5.77 -11.30 -0.90
C GLY A 325 -6.40 -9.91 -0.74
N GLY A 326 -5.60 -8.86 -0.52
CA GLY A 326 -6.04 -7.48 -0.39
C GLY A 326 -6.36 -6.80 -1.72
N GLU A 327 -6.88 -5.57 -1.65
CA GLU A 327 -7.13 -4.76 -2.84
C GLU A 327 -5.83 -4.45 -3.60
N SER A 328 -5.87 -4.60 -4.93
CA SER A 328 -4.73 -4.34 -5.79
C SER A 328 -4.25 -2.89 -5.65
N PHE A 329 -2.93 -2.70 -5.57
CA PHE A 329 -2.27 -1.39 -5.47
C PHE A 329 -2.53 -0.61 -4.16
N ALA A 330 -3.24 -1.19 -3.18
CA ALA A 330 -3.60 -0.52 -1.93
C ALA A 330 -2.54 -0.63 -0.80
N GLY A 331 -1.39 -1.24 -1.09
CA GLY A 331 -0.28 -1.43 -0.16
C GLY A 331 -0.52 -2.50 0.90
N GLY A 332 0.29 -2.47 1.97
CA GLY A 332 0.10 -3.33 3.15
C GLY A 332 0.94 -4.60 3.18
N LEU A 333 1.83 -4.79 2.22
CA LEU A 333 2.80 -5.89 2.22
C LEU A 333 3.98 -5.53 3.15
N PRO A 334 4.31 -6.38 4.15
CA PRO A 334 5.46 -6.18 5.01
C PRO A 334 6.76 -6.67 4.35
N PHE A 335 7.80 -5.85 4.40
CA PHE A 335 9.18 -6.19 4.06
C PHE A 335 10.02 -6.21 5.34
N VAL A 336 10.43 -7.42 5.75
CA VAL A 336 11.24 -7.60 6.96
C VAL A 336 12.72 -7.42 6.62
N THR A 337 13.32 -6.36 7.15
CA THR A 337 14.75 -6.07 6.97
C THR A 337 15.52 -6.28 8.26
N PRO A 338 16.87 -6.40 8.22
CA PRO A 338 17.70 -6.42 9.42
C PRO A 338 17.54 -5.18 10.33
N PHE A 339 16.98 -4.09 9.80
CA PHE A 339 16.79 -2.82 10.52
C PHE A 339 15.35 -2.58 10.97
N GLY A 340 14.43 -3.51 10.70
CA GLY A 340 13.00 -3.37 11.00
C GLY A 340 12.11 -3.68 9.81
N THR A 341 10.82 -3.39 9.94
CA THR A 341 9.81 -3.71 8.93
C THR A 341 9.37 -2.45 8.20
N VAL A 342 9.43 -2.50 6.88
CA VAL A 342 8.86 -1.48 5.98
C VAL A 342 7.56 -2.03 5.40
N TYR A 343 6.53 -1.22 5.23
CA TYR A 343 5.28 -1.62 4.60
C TYR A 343 5.09 -0.90 3.27
N SER A 344 4.60 -1.60 2.25
CA SER A 344 4.23 -0.96 0.99
C SER A 344 3.05 0.00 1.17
N THR A 345 3.08 1.09 0.40
CA THR A 345 2.07 2.13 0.43
C THR A 345 0.94 1.87 -0.55
N ASN A 346 -0.21 2.47 -0.34
CA ASN A 346 -1.29 2.59 -1.30
C ASN A 346 -0.85 3.54 -2.42
N ILE A 347 -0.88 3.07 -3.67
CA ILE A 347 -0.53 3.83 -4.88
C ILE A 347 -1.73 4.00 -5.82
N THR A 348 -2.94 3.79 -5.31
CA THR A 348 -4.18 4.14 -6.01
C THR A 348 -4.38 5.66 -6.04
N PRO A 349 -5.28 6.22 -6.88
CA PRO A 349 -5.49 7.66 -6.98
C PRO A 349 -6.33 8.25 -5.84
N HIS A 350 -6.41 7.56 -4.69
CA HIS A 350 -7.01 8.11 -3.49
C HIS A 350 -6.16 9.28 -2.96
N VAL A 351 -6.75 10.46 -2.82
CA VAL A 351 -6.05 11.73 -2.53
C VAL A 351 -5.47 11.77 -1.12
N THR A 352 -6.10 11.12 -0.15
CA THR A 352 -5.67 11.19 1.26
C THR A 352 -4.95 9.95 1.75
N GLU A 353 -5.14 8.81 1.08
CA GLU A 353 -4.60 7.52 1.53
C GLU A 353 -3.63 6.91 0.50
N GLY A 354 -3.76 7.28 -0.79
CA GLY A 354 -2.90 6.86 -1.89
C GLY A 354 -2.07 8.01 -2.46
N ILE A 355 -1.86 7.99 -3.79
CA ILE A 355 -1.05 9.01 -4.52
C ILE A 355 -1.91 10.03 -5.27
N GLY A 356 -3.19 10.17 -4.94
CA GLY A 356 -4.10 11.06 -5.67
C GLY A 356 -3.75 12.56 -5.58
N ASP A 357 -2.92 12.94 -4.60
CA ASP A 357 -2.40 14.30 -4.44
C ASP A 357 -0.99 14.49 -5.02
N TYR A 358 -0.38 13.45 -5.61
CA TYR A 358 0.91 13.53 -6.30
C TYR A 358 0.73 14.25 -7.64
N SER A 359 1.75 14.99 -8.05
CA SER A 359 1.94 15.34 -9.46
C SER A 359 2.71 14.24 -10.18
N TYR A 360 2.72 14.27 -11.52
CA TYR A 360 3.59 13.39 -12.31
C TYR A 360 5.06 13.52 -11.90
N GLU A 361 5.52 14.74 -11.61
CA GLU A 361 6.90 14.98 -11.17
C GLU A 361 7.19 14.37 -9.79
N ASP A 362 6.22 14.36 -8.87
CA ASP A 362 6.36 13.68 -7.58
C ASP A 362 6.46 12.16 -7.77
N PHE A 363 5.66 11.59 -8.68
CA PHE A 363 5.70 10.16 -9.01
C PHE A 363 7.03 9.79 -9.68
N LYS A 364 7.47 10.58 -10.66
CA LYS A 364 8.77 10.40 -11.32
C LYS A 364 9.93 10.50 -10.32
N ALA A 365 9.92 11.48 -9.43
CA ALA A 365 10.94 11.62 -8.38
C ALA A 365 10.94 10.45 -7.39
N ALA A 366 9.78 9.84 -7.12
CA ALA A 366 9.71 8.63 -6.32
C ALA A 366 10.38 7.44 -7.03
N LEU A 367 10.18 7.29 -8.34
CA LEU A 367 10.76 6.20 -9.13
C LEU A 367 12.25 6.39 -9.44
N TYR A 368 12.69 7.62 -9.74
CA TYR A 368 14.07 7.88 -10.17
C TYR A 368 14.97 8.25 -9.01
N ASP A 369 14.51 9.13 -8.12
CA ASP A 369 15.37 9.72 -7.08
C ASP A 369 15.17 9.10 -5.70
N GLY A 370 14.22 8.16 -5.57
CA GLY A 370 13.77 7.65 -4.28
C GLY A 370 13.20 8.75 -3.39
N LYS A 371 12.61 9.79 -3.97
CA LYS A 371 12.09 10.95 -3.24
C LYS A 371 10.56 10.98 -3.28
N GLY A 372 9.94 10.42 -2.25
CA GLY A 372 8.50 10.53 -2.05
C GLY A 372 8.07 11.90 -1.55
N LYS A 373 6.77 12.20 -1.64
CA LYS A 373 6.19 13.48 -1.22
C LYS A 373 6.37 13.77 0.28
N HIS A 374 6.51 12.73 1.10
CA HIS A 374 6.67 12.81 2.55
C HIS A 374 8.10 12.49 3.03
N GLY A 375 9.08 12.45 2.11
CA GLY A 375 10.49 12.19 2.41
C GLY A 375 11.09 11.10 1.54
N TYR A 376 12.38 10.84 1.74
CA TYR A 376 13.11 9.82 1.00
C TYR A 376 12.60 8.40 1.29
N LEU A 377 12.51 7.59 0.24
CA LEU A 377 12.04 6.21 0.28
C LEU A 377 13.17 5.29 0.75
N TYR A 378 12.79 4.21 1.45
CA TYR A 378 13.76 3.16 1.76
C TYR A 378 14.06 2.40 0.45
N PRO A 379 15.31 1.94 0.23
CA PRO A 379 15.69 1.16 -0.95
C PRO A 379 15.07 -0.25 -0.99
N ALA A 380 14.03 -0.50 -0.18
CA ALA A 380 13.07 -1.59 -0.41
C ALA A 380 12.15 -1.28 -1.59
N MET A 381 11.92 0.01 -1.89
CA MET A 381 11.40 0.45 -3.17
C MET A 381 12.59 0.48 -4.14
N PRO A 382 12.55 -0.24 -5.28
CA PRO A 382 13.70 -0.43 -6.16
C PRO A 382 13.94 0.76 -7.11
N TYR A 383 13.98 1.99 -6.58
CA TYR A 383 14.23 3.22 -7.38
C TYR A 383 15.62 3.22 -8.03
N THR A 384 16.58 2.52 -7.43
CA THR A 384 17.91 2.27 -8.00
C THR A 384 17.87 1.46 -9.30
N SER A 385 16.78 0.74 -9.55
CA SER A 385 16.53 0.00 -10.80
C SER A 385 15.55 0.76 -11.70
N TYR A 386 14.47 1.31 -11.14
CA TYR A 386 13.47 2.05 -11.92
C TYR A 386 13.99 3.32 -12.59
N GLN A 387 15.11 3.90 -12.13
CA GLN A 387 15.78 5.00 -12.82
C GLN A 387 16.17 4.68 -14.28
N TYR A 388 16.25 3.40 -14.66
CA TYR A 388 16.53 2.97 -16.04
C TYR A 388 15.29 2.92 -16.94
N VAL A 389 14.09 3.01 -16.36
CA VAL A 389 12.82 3.01 -17.10
C VAL A 389 12.73 4.32 -17.88
N THR A 390 12.19 4.28 -19.10
CA THR A 390 12.05 5.49 -19.92
C THR A 390 10.96 6.40 -19.37
N GLU A 391 11.09 7.72 -19.59
CA GLU A 391 10.10 8.69 -19.11
C GLU A 391 8.70 8.43 -19.70
N ASP A 392 8.63 8.00 -20.97
CA ASP A 392 7.36 7.64 -21.62
C ASP A 392 6.69 6.42 -20.97
N ASP A 393 7.48 5.46 -20.47
CA ASP A 393 6.98 4.28 -19.77
C ASP A 393 6.52 4.65 -18.34
N VAL A 394 7.27 5.53 -17.66
CA VAL A 394 6.87 6.09 -16.35
C VAL A 394 5.58 6.88 -16.45
N LEU A 395 5.41 7.71 -17.48
CA LEU A 395 4.17 8.43 -17.73
C LEU A 395 2.99 7.50 -18.01
N ALA A 396 3.21 6.43 -18.78
CA ALA A 396 2.16 5.43 -19.02
C ALA A 396 1.73 4.74 -17.72
N MET A 397 2.68 4.33 -16.87
CA MET A 397 2.38 3.76 -15.54
C MET A 397 1.61 4.74 -14.66
N TRP A 398 2.02 6.02 -14.63
CA TRP A 398 1.31 7.08 -13.92
C TRP A 398 -0.14 7.19 -14.39
N ASP A 399 -0.36 7.31 -15.70
CA ASP A 399 -1.68 7.45 -16.30
C ASP A 399 -2.58 6.24 -16.00
N TYR A 400 -2.03 5.02 -16.06
CA TYR A 400 -2.75 3.82 -15.62
C TYR A 400 -3.16 3.92 -14.14
N LEU A 401 -2.22 4.22 -13.23
CA LEU A 401 -2.51 4.36 -11.80
C LEU A 401 -3.48 5.50 -11.50
N GLN A 402 -3.54 6.55 -12.32
CA GLN A 402 -4.55 7.60 -12.19
C GLN A 402 -5.95 7.18 -12.68
N SER A 403 -6.05 6.11 -13.48
CA SER A 403 -7.29 5.60 -14.05
C SER A 403 -7.95 4.48 -13.24
N ILE A 404 -7.21 3.79 -12.37
CA ILE A 404 -7.74 2.70 -11.55
C ILE A 404 -8.62 3.21 -10.40
N THR A 405 -9.38 2.30 -9.79
CA THR A 405 -10.21 2.60 -8.63
C THR A 405 -9.38 3.15 -7.46
N ALA A 406 -9.83 4.27 -6.88
CA ALA A 406 -9.26 4.80 -5.65
C ALA A 406 -9.66 3.92 -4.46
N VAL A 407 -8.68 3.36 -3.74
CA VAL A 407 -8.93 2.51 -2.57
C VAL A 407 -8.65 3.31 -1.31
N SER A 408 -9.60 3.33 -0.38
CA SER A 408 -9.52 4.08 0.88
C SER A 408 -8.81 3.32 2.01
N ARG A 409 -7.73 2.62 1.66
CA ARG A 409 -6.88 1.89 2.60
C ARG A 409 -5.75 2.78 3.09
N ARG A 410 -5.68 2.99 4.40
CA ARG A 410 -4.61 3.73 5.05
C ARG A 410 -3.28 2.96 4.99
N ASN A 411 -2.18 3.69 4.83
CA ASN A 411 -0.83 3.14 4.91
C ASN A 411 -0.45 2.71 6.34
N ASP A 412 0.22 1.57 6.45
CA ASP A 412 0.79 1.08 7.70
C ASP A 412 2.06 1.86 8.06
N ASP A 413 2.27 2.07 9.36
CA ASP A 413 3.46 2.75 9.85
C ASP A 413 4.68 1.81 9.82
N ASN A 414 5.80 2.30 9.28
CA ASN A 414 7.06 1.54 9.29
C ASN A 414 7.60 1.39 10.72
N SER A 415 8.18 0.23 11.02
CA SER A 415 8.82 -0.06 12.30
C SER A 415 10.32 -0.24 12.11
N MET A 416 11.06 0.87 12.10
CA MET A 416 12.51 0.90 11.85
C MET A 416 13.29 1.26 13.13
N ILE A 417 14.44 0.61 13.35
CA ILE A 417 15.31 0.89 14.51
C ILE A 417 16.09 2.19 14.33
N PHE A 418 16.45 2.87 15.42
CA PHE A 418 17.39 4.00 15.32
C PHE A 418 18.79 3.52 14.90
N PRO A 419 19.50 4.22 13.99
CA PRO A 419 19.12 5.48 13.32
C PRO A 419 18.42 5.30 11.96
N SER A 420 18.12 4.07 11.53
CA SER A 420 17.50 3.78 10.23
C SER A 420 16.11 4.40 10.04
N ASN A 421 15.43 4.79 11.14
CA ASN A 421 14.17 5.53 11.10
C ASN A 421 14.30 7.01 10.66
N ILE A 422 15.51 7.56 10.56
CA ILE A 422 15.75 8.95 10.16
C ILE A 422 15.79 9.04 8.63
N ARG A 423 14.68 9.44 8.01
CA ARG A 423 14.53 9.54 6.54
C ARG A 423 15.60 10.39 5.85
N LEU A 424 16.12 11.44 6.49
CA LEU A 424 17.18 12.27 5.89
C LEU A 424 18.51 11.49 5.71
N GLY A 425 18.75 10.45 6.52
CA GLY A 425 19.90 9.57 6.35
C GLY A 425 19.93 8.86 4.98
N LEU A 426 18.75 8.64 4.37
CA LEU A 426 18.62 8.02 3.07
C LEU A 426 19.14 8.90 1.93
N LEU A 427 19.13 10.23 2.09
CA LEU A 427 19.83 11.12 1.15
C LEU A 427 21.34 10.87 1.16
N GLY A 428 21.91 10.71 2.36
CA GLY A 428 23.33 10.35 2.50
C GLY A 428 23.64 8.97 1.89
N TRP A 429 22.70 8.02 2.04
CA TRP A 429 22.80 6.72 1.40
C TRP A 429 22.77 6.83 -0.13
N ASN A 430 21.84 7.60 -0.72
CA ASN A 430 21.76 7.82 -2.16
C ASN A 430 23.06 8.42 -2.70
N ILE A 431 23.60 9.46 -2.05
CA ILE A 431 24.87 10.09 -2.46
C ILE A 431 26.03 9.10 -2.45
N ALA A 432 26.02 8.13 -1.52
CA ALA A 432 27.11 7.17 -1.36
C ALA A 432 27.01 5.95 -2.27
N PHE A 433 25.80 5.47 -2.57
CA PHE A 433 25.57 4.13 -3.14
C PHE A 433 24.71 4.09 -4.40
N MET A 434 23.95 5.14 -4.72
CA MET A 434 23.12 5.14 -5.92
C MET A 434 23.99 5.46 -7.15
N ASP A 435 24.08 4.50 -8.08
CA ASP A 435 24.67 4.75 -9.39
C ASP A 435 23.67 5.47 -10.27
N THR A 436 24.01 6.67 -10.73
CA THR A 436 23.16 7.49 -11.61
C THR A 436 23.58 7.43 -13.08
N SER A 437 24.48 6.51 -13.44
CA SER A 437 24.91 6.30 -14.81
C SER A 437 23.75 5.76 -15.65
N PRO A 438 23.55 6.19 -16.91
CA PRO A 438 22.50 5.64 -17.75
C PRO A 438 22.73 4.16 -18.04
N LEU A 439 21.66 3.42 -18.31
CA LEU A 439 21.75 2.01 -18.67
C LEU A 439 22.53 1.86 -19.99
N ASP A 440 23.64 1.13 -19.95
CA ASP A 440 24.41 0.81 -21.15
C ASP A 440 23.73 -0.30 -21.94
N LEU A 441 23.18 0.07 -23.11
CA LEU A 441 22.54 -0.82 -24.07
C LEU A 441 23.45 -1.16 -25.26
N THR A 442 24.75 -0.87 -25.17
CA THR A 442 25.70 -1.32 -26.19
C THR A 442 25.91 -2.84 -26.09
N SER A 443 25.84 -3.53 -27.23
CA SER A 443 25.93 -4.99 -27.31
C SER A 443 27.02 -5.41 -28.29
N ASP A 444 27.70 -6.51 -27.97
CA ASP A 444 28.64 -7.21 -28.86
C ASP A 444 27.91 -8.14 -29.87
N ALA A 445 26.56 -8.13 -29.88
CA ALA A 445 25.77 -9.00 -30.74
C ALA A 445 26.04 -8.74 -32.25
N PRO A 446 26.05 -9.79 -33.09
CA PRO A 446 26.50 -9.66 -34.47
C PRO A 446 25.47 -9.03 -35.42
N THR A 447 24.18 -9.04 -35.06
CA THR A 447 23.11 -8.43 -35.87
C THR A 447 22.33 -7.35 -35.11
N VAL A 448 21.65 -6.49 -35.86
CA VAL A 448 20.77 -5.44 -35.32
C VAL A 448 19.61 -6.07 -34.54
N GLU A 449 19.00 -7.12 -35.08
CA GLU A 449 17.88 -7.82 -34.44
C GLU A 449 18.29 -8.44 -33.09
N GLU A 450 19.45 -9.11 -33.03
CA GLU A 450 19.96 -9.64 -31.76
C GLU A 450 20.30 -8.54 -30.76
N THR A 451 20.82 -7.39 -31.24
CA THR A 451 21.07 -6.22 -30.40
C THR A 451 19.76 -5.67 -29.81
N GLU A 452 18.69 -5.60 -30.60
CA GLU A 452 17.37 -5.13 -30.16
C GLU A 452 16.77 -6.06 -29.11
N ILE A 453 16.80 -7.38 -29.33
CA ILE A 453 16.32 -8.39 -28.39
C ILE A 453 17.11 -8.32 -27.08
N TRP A 454 18.45 -8.27 -27.16
CA TRP A 454 19.31 -8.18 -25.99
C TRP A 454 19.06 -6.90 -25.20
N SER A 455 18.96 -5.75 -25.89
CA SER A 455 18.73 -4.45 -25.26
C SER A 455 17.36 -4.40 -24.58
N ARG A 456 16.33 -4.96 -25.21
CA ARG A 456 15.00 -5.11 -24.62
C ARG A 456 15.05 -5.98 -23.36
N GLY A 457 15.78 -7.10 -23.42
CA GLY A 457 15.98 -7.99 -22.27
C GLY A 457 16.67 -7.29 -21.11
N LYS A 458 17.78 -6.58 -21.38
CA LYS A 458 18.52 -5.81 -20.37
C LYS A 458 17.65 -4.73 -19.72
N TYR A 459 16.89 -3.98 -20.53
CA TYR A 459 15.95 -2.97 -20.05
C TYR A 459 14.91 -3.55 -19.07
N LEU A 460 14.33 -4.70 -19.41
CA LEU A 460 13.33 -5.36 -18.57
C LEU A 460 13.94 -5.96 -17.30
N VAL A 461 15.10 -6.61 -17.40
CA VAL A 461 15.76 -7.26 -16.25
C VAL A 461 16.35 -6.25 -15.27
N MET A 462 16.97 -5.18 -15.76
CA MET A 462 17.64 -4.17 -14.93
C MET A 462 16.71 -3.06 -14.46
N GLY A 463 15.67 -2.75 -15.24
CA GLY A 463 14.69 -1.71 -14.94
C GLY A 463 13.46 -2.28 -14.26
N LEU A 464 12.42 -2.61 -15.04
CA LEU A 464 11.10 -2.98 -14.55
C LEU A 464 11.12 -4.23 -13.65
N GLY A 465 11.70 -5.32 -14.13
CA GLY A 465 11.79 -6.57 -13.36
C GLY A 465 12.87 -6.58 -12.28
N HIS A 466 13.70 -5.52 -12.21
CA HIS A 466 14.67 -5.24 -11.15
C HIS A 466 15.36 -6.49 -10.55
N CYS A 467 15.78 -7.42 -11.41
CA CYS A 467 16.20 -8.75 -10.97
C CYS A 467 17.47 -8.68 -10.12
N SER A 468 18.27 -7.63 -10.32
CA SER A 468 19.48 -7.33 -9.57
C SER A 468 19.19 -7.09 -8.09
N GLU A 469 18.02 -6.59 -7.73
CA GLU A 469 17.66 -6.24 -6.34
C GLU A 469 17.55 -7.49 -5.45
N CYS A 470 17.13 -8.62 -6.03
CA CYS A 470 17.04 -9.89 -5.33
C CYS A 470 18.26 -10.77 -5.56
N HIS A 471 18.78 -10.80 -6.79
CA HIS A 471 19.81 -11.75 -7.18
C HIS A 471 21.25 -11.21 -7.05
N THR A 472 21.47 -10.06 -6.44
CA THR A 472 22.83 -9.52 -6.22
C THR A 472 23.14 -9.43 -4.73
N PRO A 473 24.34 -9.82 -4.27
CA PRO A 473 24.76 -9.64 -2.89
C PRO A 473 24.65 -8.18 -2.42
N ARG A 474 24.33 -7.99 -1.14
CA ARG A 474 24.24 -6.68 -0.51
C ARG A 474 25.33 -6.49 0.55
N ASN A 475 25.92 -5.31 0.57
CA ASN A 475 26.88 -4.92 1.60
C ASN A 475 26.18 -4.62 2.95
N ILE A 476 26.96 -4.27 3.98
CA ILE A 476 26.41 -3.98 5.33
C ILE A 476 25.41 -2.81 5.37
N ALA A 477 25.46 -1.90 4.39
CA ALA A 477 24.53 -0.77 4.24
C ALA A 477 23.32 -1.14 3.37
N GLN A 478 23.15 -2.43 3.02
CA GLN A 478 22.11 -2.97 2.16
C GLN A 478 22.14 -2.45 0.71
N ALA A 479 23.26 -1.87 0.25
CA ALA A 479 23.46 -1.52 -1.15
C ALA A 479 23.97 -2.72 -1.95
N LEU A 480 23.59 -2.81 -3.23
CA LEU A 480 24.03 -3.87 -4.14
C LEU A 480 25.55 -3.81 -4.38
N GLU A 481 26.19 -4.97 -4.41
CA GLU A 481 27.59 -5.12 -4.82
C GLU A 481 27.65 -5.28 -6.35
N ALA A 482 27.82 -4.18 -7.09
CA ALA A 482 27.74 -4.16 -8.55
C ALA A 482 28.76 -5.07 -9.26
N ASP A 483 29.92 -5.33 -8.65
CA ASP A 483 30.94 -6.26 -9.14
C ASP A 483 30.53 -7.74 -9.00
N LYS A 484 29.44 -8.01 -8.27
CA LYS A 484 28.86 -9.34 -8.04
C LYS A 484 27.43 -9.44 -8.54
N ILE A 485 27.07 -8.64 -9.54
CA ILE A 485 25.73 -8.62 -10.11
C ILE A 485 25.26 -10.05 -10.43
N PHE A 486 24.02 -10.36 -10.02
CA PHE A 486 23.38 -11.65 -10.23
C PHE A 486 24.00 -12.86 -9.50
N GLN A 487 24.99 -12.70 -8.63
CA GLN A 487 25.64 -13.82 -7.92
C GLN A 487 24.86 -14.40 -6.72
N GLY A 488 23.59 -14.01 -6.57
CA GLY A 488 22.64 -14.49 -5.57
C GLY A 488 22.68 -13.73 -4.25
N ASN A 489 21.62 -13.85 -3.45
CA ASN A 489 21.52 -13.24 -2.13
C ASN A 489 20.51 -13.96 -1.23
N LEU A 490 20.65 -13.87 0.09
CA LEU A 490 19.68 -14.45 1.03
C LEU A 490 18.58 -13.43 1.36
N ILE A 491 17.32 -13.78 1.05
CA ILE A 491 16.13 -12.94 1.24
C ILE A 491 14.99 -13.82 1.77
N ASP A 492 14.31 -13.39 2.85
CA ASP A 492 13.18 -14.09 3.47
C ASP A 492 13.43 -15.59 3.73
N GLY A 493 14.64 -15.91 4.19
CA GLY A 493 15.06 -17.27 4.50
C GLY A 493 15.28 -18.17 3.28
N TRP A 494 15.13 -17.64 2.07
CA TRP A 494 15.49 -18.26 0.79
C TRP A 494 16.75 -17.66 0.21
N ASN A 495 17.50 -18.45 -0.56
CA ASN A 495 18.54 -17.90 -1.42
C ASN A 495 17.88 -17.53 -2.76
N ALA A 496 17.88 -16.26 -3.15
CA ALA A 496 17.66 -15.87 -4.53
C ALA A 496 18.90 -16.35 -5.31
N PRO A 497 18.76 -17.37 -6.17
CA PRO A 497 19.91 -18.09 -6.73
C PRO A 497 20.81 -17.20 -7.58
N ASN A 498 22.04 -17.62 -7.78
CA ASN A 498 22.93 -17.00 -8.76
C ASN A 498 22.33 -17.14 -10.18
N ILE A 499 21.94 -16.02 -10.79
CA ILE A 499 21.42 -15.97 -12.17
C ILE A 499 22.42 -15.34 -13.14
N SER A 500 23.71 -15.35 -12.77
CA SER A 500 24.78 -14.95 -13.68
C SER A 500 24.76 -15.83 -14.93
N SER A 501 25.17 -15.27 -16.06
CA SER A 501 25.24 -16.01 -17.33
C SER A 501 26.14 -17.24 -17.19
N GLN A 502 27.22 -17.13 -16.40
CA GLN A 502 28.12 -18.23 -16.09
C GLN A 502 27.40 -19.39 -15.39
N GLU A 503 26.68 -19.12 -14.31
CA GLU A 503 26.00 -20.17 -13.54
C GLU A 503 24.84 -20.76 -14.35
N LEU A 504 24.05 -19.93 -15.03
CA LEU A 504 22.97 -20.39 -15.91
C LEU A 504 23.51 -21.29 -17.04
N TYR A 505 24.63 -20.91 -17.66
CA TYR A 505 25.30 -21.72 -18.67
C TYR A 505 25.80 -23.05 -18.10
N GLN A 506 26.50 -23.01 -16.95
CA GLN A 506 27.00 -24.21 -16.26
C GLN A 506 25.86 -25.18 -15.90
N ASP A 507 24.75 -24.65 -15.40
CA ASP A 507 23.53 -25.40 -15.05
C ASP A 507 22.68 -25.79 -16.28
N ARG A 508 23.17 -25.50 -17.49
CA ARG A 508 22.54 -25.81 -18.79
C ARG A 508 21.15 -25.21 -18.97
N TRP A 509 20.91 -23.99 -18.50
CA TRP A 509 19.73 -23.25 -18.91
C TRP A 509 19.85 -22.87 -20.38
N ASP A 510 18.73 -22.90 -21.10
CA ASP A 510 18.60 -22.38 -22.45
C ASP A 510 17.43 -21.39 -22.51
N VAL A 511 17.34 -20.64 -23.61
CA VAL A 511 16.35 -19.58 -23.77
C VAL A 511 14.94 -20.12 -23.57
N LYS A 512 14.63 -21.29 -24.13
CA LYS A 512 13.31 -21.90 -24.01
C LYS A 512 12.98 -22.24 -22.55
N SER A 513 13.88 -22.92 -21.86
CA SER A 513 13.67 -23.41 -20.50
C SER A 513 13.56 -22.28 -19.50
N LEU A 514 14.37 -21.23 -19.66
CA LEU A 514 14.31 -20.04 -18.83
C LEU A 514 13.06 -19.20 -19.13
N THR A 515 12.67 -19.07 -20.41
CA THR A 515 11.43 -18.40 -20.81
C THR A 515 10.21 -19.11 -20.22
N ASP A 516 10.13 -20.44 -20.36
CA ASP A 516 9.01 -21.22 -19.83
C ASP A 516 8.94 -21.10 -18.29
N PHE A 517 10.10 -21.11 -17.60
CA PHE A 517 10.17 -20.91 -16.15
C PHE A 517 9.68 -19.52 -15.73
N LEU A 518 10.17 -18.45 -16.37
CA LEU A 518 9.79 -17.08 -16.04
C LEU A 518 8.32 -16.80 -16.42
N HIS A 519 7.83 -17.31 -17.55
CA HIS A 519 6.48 -17.00 -18.02
C HIS A 519 5.39 -17.83 -17.34
N THR A 520 5.69 -19.08 -16.97
CA THR A 520 4.67 -20.03 -16.47
C THR A 520 4.99 -20.60 -15.09
N GLY A 521 6.16 -20.28 -14.55
CA GLY A 521 6.64 -20.86 -13.30
C GLY A 521 7.07 -22.32 -13.41
N HIS A 522 7.14 -22.88 -14.62
CA HIS A 522 7.43 -24.28 -14.87
C HIS A 522 8.33 -24.46 -16.09
N SER A 523 9.36 -25.30 -15.95
CA SER A 523 10.20 -25.75 -17.06
C SER A 523 10.71 -27.17 -16.84
N ASP A 524 11.51 -27.68 -17.77
CA ASP A 524 12.25 -28.93 -17.61
C ASP A 524 13.37 -28.84 -16.56
N LYS A 525 13.60 -27.64 -15.99
CA LYS A 525 14.52 -27.37 -14.88
C LYS A 525 13.83 -27.34 -13.52
N GLY A 526 12.51 -27.49 -13.45
CA GLY A 526 11.73 -27.47 -12.21
C GLY A 526 10.63 -26.41 -12.23
N SER A 527 10.27 -25.91 -11.05
CA SER A 527 9.20 -24.92 -10.89
C SER A 527 9.59 -23.86 -9.87
N ALA A 528 9.05 -22.66 -10.04
CA ALA A 528 9.25 -21.52 -9.15
C ALA A 528 8.58 -21.77 -7.78
N PHE A 529 9.22 -21.28 -6.73
CA PHE A 529 8.71 -21.32 -5.36
C PHE A 529 9.22 -20.11 -4.57
N GLY A 530 8.63 -19.85 -3.40
CA GLY A 530 8.99 -18.67 -2.59
C GLY A 530 8.72 -17.37 -3.36
N GLY A 531 9.55 -16.35 -3.15
CA GLY A 531 9.36 -15.03 -3.80
C GLY A 531 9.34 -15.09 -5.33
N MET A 532 10.05 -16.04 -5.96
CA MET A 532 10.00 -16.19 -7.42
C MET A 532 8.61 -16.66 -7.91
N ALA A 533 7.90 -17.46 -7.10
CA ALA A 533 6.52 -17.81 -7.44
C ALA A 533 5.60 -16.58 -7.42
N ASP A 534 5.82 -15.66 -6.48
CA ASP A 534 5.05 -14.41 -6.41
C ASP A 534 5.37 -13.49 -7.59
N VAL A 535 6.64 -13.39 -8.00
CA VAL A 535 7.07 -12.66 -9.22
C VAL A 535 6.40 -13.24 -10.46
N VAL A 536 6.43 -14.58 -10.63
CA VAL A 536 5.77 -15.23 -11.77
C VAL A 536 4.30 -14.90 -11.81
N LYS A 537 3.62 -15.10 -10.68
CA LYS A 537 2.17 -15.01 -10.56
C LYS A 537 1.63 -13.59 -10.71
N ASN A 538 2.38 -12.59 -10.27
CA ASN A 538 1.93 -11.21 -10.19
C ASN A 538 2.59 -10.28 -11.23
N SER A 539 3.58 -10.75 -11.99
CA SER A 539 4.30 -9.96 -13.00
C SER A 539 4.58 -10.74 -14.28
N THR A 540 5.55 -11.64 -14.28
CA THR A 540 6.11 -12.17 -15.54
C THR A 540 5.13 -13.06 -16.32
N SER A 541 4.10 -13.62 -15.68
CA SER A 541 3.00 -14.31 -16.37
C SER A 541 2.08 -13.38 -17.16
N PHE A 542 2.03 -12.09 -16.81
CA PHE A 542 1.27 -11.06 -17.54
C PHE A 542 2.07 -10.43 -18.68
N MET A 543 3.38 -10.68 -18.72
CA MET A 543 4.24 -10.19 -19.79
C MET A 543 4.02 -10.96 -21.09
N THR A 544 4.31 -10.32 -22.21
CA THR A 544 4.32 -11.03 -23.49
C THR A 544 5.46 -12.05 -23.51
N ARG A 545 5.24 -13.21 -24.12
CA ARG A 545 6.28 -14.25 -24.18
C ARG A 545 7.55 -13.76 -24.88
N ASN A 546 7.44 -12.86 -25.85
CA ASN A 546 8.60 -12.26 -26.53
C ASN A 546 9.45 -11.40 -25.58
N ASP A 547 8.83 -10.63 -24.69
CA ASP A 547 9.55 -9.84 -23.70
C ASP A 547 10.24 -10.74 -22.67
N VAL A 548 9.57 -11.81 -22.22
CA VAL A 548 10.20 -12.81 -21.32
C VAL A 548 11.33 -13.56 -22.02
N GLU A 549 11.20 -13.85 -23.31
CA GLU A 549 12.27 -14.44 -24.13
C GLU A 549 13.47 -13.49 -24.28
N ALA A 550 13.22 -12.18 -24.44
CA ALA A 550 14.27 -11.17 -24.43
C ALA A 550 14.99 -11.12 -23.07
N MET A 551 14.26 -11.17 -21.95
CA MET A 551 14.84 -11.27 -20.61
C MET A 551 15.72 -12.52 -20.47
N ALA A 552 15.22 -13.68 -20.88
CA ALA A 552 15.98 -14.93 -20.87
C ALA A 552 17.24 -14.86 -21.74
N THR A 553 17.14 -14.23 -22.91
CA THR A 553 18.28 -14.01 -23.83
C THR A 553 19.35 -13.15 -23.18
N TYR A 554 18.97 -12.03 -22.55
CA TYR A 554 19.93 -11.19 -21.81
C TYR A 554 20.59 -11.93 -20.65
N LEU A 555 19.83 -12.63 -19.81
CA LEU A 555 20.38 -13.37 -18.66
C LEU A 555 21.38 -14.47 -19.07
N LEU A 556 21.12 -15.14 -20.20
CA LEU A 556 21.99 -16.22 -20.71
C LEU A 556 23.23 -15.71 -21.45
N THR A 557 23.18 -14.51 -22.02
CA THR A 557 24.31 -13.91 -22.76
C THR A 557 25.19 -13.06 -21.86
N GLY A 558 24.58 -12.34 -20.92
CA GLY A 558 25.25 -11.47 -19.96
C GLY A 558 25.79 -10.17 -20.56
N ASP A 559 26.55 -9.44 -19.73
CA ASP A 559 27.28 -8.22 -20.06
C ASP A 559 28.62 -8.17 -19.30
N ASP A 560 29.33 -7.03 -19.30
CA ASP A 560 30.73 -6.91 -18.87
C ASP A 560 31.07 -7.50 -17.49
N ASN A 561 30.18 -7.36 -16.49
CA ASN A 561 30.39 -7.92 -15.15
C ASN A 561 29.73 -9.30 -14.95
N ASN A 562 29.17 -9.85 -16.03
CA ASN A 562 28.38 -11.06 -16.04
C ASN A 562 28.61 -11.85 -17.34
N ARG A 563 29.85 -11.97 -17.83
CA ARG A 563 30.16 -12.80 -19.02
C ARG A 563 30.50 -14.23 -18.62
N ILE A 564 30.28 -15.17 -19.54
CA ILE A 564 30.67 -16.57 -19.38
C ILE A 564 32.20 -16.70 -19.58
N PRO A 565 32.98 -17.11 -18.56
CA PRO A 565 34.40 -17.38 -18.75
C PRO A 565 34.65 -18.50 -19.77
N PRO A 566 35.69 -18.41 -20.63
CA PRO A 566 35.94 -19.38 -21.71
C PRO A 566 36.13 -20.83 -21.27
N ASP A 567 36.50 -21.07 -20.01
CA ASP A 567 36.77 -22.37 -19.40
C ASP A 567 35.57 -22.94 -18.63
N THR A 568 34.44 -22.23 -18.60
CA THR A 568 33.21 -22.71 -17.94
C THR A 568 32.71 -23.96 -18.62
N GLN A 569 32.50 -25.03 -17.85
CA GLN A 569 31.98 -26.29 -18.35
C GLN A 569 30.55 -26.52 -17.89
N GLN A 570 29.72 -27.03 -18.81
CA GLN A 570 28.37 -27.44 -18.49
C GLN A 570 28.35 -28.76 -17.72
N LEU A 571 27.54 -28.79 -16.68
CA LEU A 571 27.27 -29.99 -15.88
C LEU A 571 26.57 -31.06 -16.71
N GLN A 572 26.89 -32.34 -16.47
CA GLN A 572 26.34 -33.47 -17.21
C GLN A 572 25.80 -34.53 -16.24
N PRO A 573 24.65 -34.28 -15.60
CA PRO A 573 24.09 -35.21 -14.63
C PRO A 573 23.78 -36.55 -15.29
N THR A 574 24.36 -37.63 -14.75
CA THR A 574 24.26 -38.96 -15.33
C THR A 574 22.95 -39.68 -14.97
N GLY A 575 22.25 -39.21 -13.94
CA GLY A 575 21.24 -39.99 -13.24
C GLY A 575 21.89 -41.08 -12.36
N PHE A 576 21.06 -41.81 -11.61
CA PHE A 576 21.54 -42.90 -10.75
C PHE A 576 22.06 -44.08 -11.58
N THR A 577 23.35 -44.38 -11.45
CA THR A 577 24.00 -45.53 -12.08
C THR A 577 23.59 -46.85 -11.40
N ASP A 578 23.82 -47.99 -12.06
CA ASP A 578 23.51 -49.30 -11.47
C ASP A 578 24.29 -49.60 -10.18
N LEU A 579 25.49 -49.01 -10.04
CA LEU A 579 26.25 -49.07 -8.79
C LEU A 579 25.63 -48.15 -7.72
N ALA A 580 25.24 -46.92 -8.08
CA ALA A 580 24.58 -46.00 -7.15
C ALA A 580 23.29 -46.61 -6.58
N LYS A 581 22.53 -47.32 -7.42
CA LYS A 581 21.29 -48.00 -7.04
C LYS A 581 21.45 -49.12 -6.01
N GLN A 582 22.68 -49.60 -5.77
CA GLN A 582 22.99 -50.61 -4.75
C GLN A 582 23.35 -49.99 -3.39
N SER A 583 23.44 -48.66 -3.29
CA SER A 583 23.82 -47.97 -2.05
C SER A 583 22.64 -47.80 -1.07
N ASP A 584 22.98 -47.69 0.21
CA ASP A 584 22.01 -47.34 1.25
C ASP A 584 21.38 -45.96 1.00
N MET A 585 22.15 -45.02 0.42
CA MET A 585 21.66 -43.68 0.07
C MET A 585 20.60 -43.72 -1.03
N TYR A 586 20.75 -44.59 -2.05
CA TYR A 586 19.69 -44.78 -3.03
C TYR A 586 18.44 -45.39 -2.40
N THR A 587 18.59 -46.35 -1.48
CA THR A 587 17.45 -46.93 -0.76
C THR A 587 16.72 -45.86 0.07
N LEU A 588 17.48 -44.99 0.74
CA LEU A 588 16.92 -43.85 1.48
C LEU A 588 16.21 -42.88 0.53
N PHE A 589 16.84 -42.46 -0.58
CA PHE A 589 16.23 -41.61 -1.60
C PHE A 589 14.93 -42.22 -2.12
N LYS A 590 14.95 -43.48 -2.55
CA LYS A 590 13.80 -44.17 -3.14
C LYS A 590 12.60 -44.22 -2.19
N THR A 591 12.85 -44.44 -0.90
CA THR A 591 11.79 -44.56 0.13
C THR A 591 11.29 -43.20 0.65
N THR A 592 12.08 -42.14 0.54
CA THR A 592 11.73 -40.81 1.05
C THR A 592 11.31 -39.85 -0.07
N CYS A 593 12.18 -39.60 -1.05
CA CYS A 593 11.98 -38.64 -2.14
C CYS A 593 11.37 -39.31 -3.39
N GLY A 594 11.82 -40.52 -3.73
CA GLY A 594 11.50 -41.20 -4.99
C GLY A 594 10.03 -41.62 -5.13
N VAL A 595 9.28 -41.69 -4.02
CA VAL A 595 7.83 -41.92 -4.03
C VAL A 595 7.11 -40.80 -4.81
N CYS A 596 7.57 -39.56 -4.65
CA CYS A 596 7.00 -38.40 -5.35
C CYS A 596 7.82 -38.04 -6.60
N HIS A 597 9.15 -37.92 -6.47
CA HIS A 597 10.04 -37.47 -7.54
C HIS A 597 10.46 -38.56 -8.53
N GLY A 598 9.94 -39.78 -8.39
CA GLY A 598 10.34 -40.93 -9.20
C GLY A 598 11.64 -41.58 -8.70
N GLU A 599 11.76 -42.90 -8.89
CA GLU A 599 12.98 -43.64 -8.50
C GLU A 599 14.20 -43.23 -9.34
N ASP A 600 13.98 -42.69 -10.53
CA ASP A 600 15.01 -42.13 -11.41
C ASP A 600 15.19 -40.61 -11.25
N GLY A 601 14.44 -39.98 -10.34
CA GLY A 601 14.53 -38.55 -10.05
C GLY A 601 13.97 -37.65 -11.15
N LYS A 602 13.26 -38.17 -12.16
CA LYS A 602 12.73 -37.36 -13.28
C LYS A 602 11.44 -36.59 -12.95
N GLY A 603 10.95 -36.70 -11.72
CA GLY A 603 9.68 -36.13 -11.32
C GLY A 603 8.49 -36.96 -11.81
N ARG A 604 7.29 -36.53 -11.41
CA ARG A 604 6.02 -37.09 -11.85
C ARG A 604 5.05 -35.93 -11.94
N ASP A 605 4.66 -35.52 -13.14
CA ASP A 605 3.70 -34.43 -13.32
C ASP A 605 2.26 -34.93 -13.03
N PRO A 606 1.42 -34.21 -12.25
CA PRO A 606 1.63 -32.97 -11.49
C PRO A 606 1.95 -33.19 -9.99
N ILE A 607 2.54 -34.32 -9.64
CA ILE A 607 2.87 -34.69 -8.24
C ILE A 607 4.09 -33.89 -7.75
N ALA A 608 5.21 -33.98 -8.45
CA ALA A 608 6.48 -33.37 -8.03
C ALA A 608 7.39 -33.07 -9.23
N PRO A 609 8.20 -32.00 -9.17
CA PRO A 609 9.10 -31.61 -10.25
C PRO A 609 10.24 -32.62 -10.42
N THR A 610 10.91 -32.55 -11.57
CA THR A 610 12.17 -33.27 -11.78
C THR A 610 13.22 -32.83 -10.76
N LEU A 611 14.02 -33.77 -10.28
CA LEU A 611 15.28 -33.54 -9.55
C LEU A 611 16.50 -33.74 -10.46
N LEU A 612 16.36 -34.57 -11.50
CA LEU A 612 17.35 -34.71 -12.57
C LEU A 612 17.35 -33.45 -13.42
N ASN A 613 18.54 -32.87 -13.64
CA ASN A 613 18.70 -31.64 -14.43
C ASN A 613 17.91 -30.45 -13.84
N ASN A 614 17.58 -30.49 -12.55
CA ASN A 614 16.84 -29.43 -11.87
C ASN A 614 17.75 -28.24 -11.53
N GLY A 615 17.29 -27.02 -11.78
CA GLY A 615 18.08 -25.80 -11.57
C GLY A 615 18.61 -25.63 -10.15
N ILE A 616 17.83 -25.97 -9.12
CA ILE A 616 18.27 -25.87 -7.71
C ILE A 616 19.19 -27.03 -7.29
N ILE A 617 18.98 -28.23 -7.83
CA ILE A 617 19.86 -29.38 -7.57
C ILE A 617 21.22 -29.18 -8.24
N MET A 618 21.22 -28.60 -9.44
CA MET A 618 22.43 -28.26 -10.20
C MET A 618 23.12 -27.02 -9.64
N HIS A 619 22.43 -26.12 -8.95
CA HIS A 619 22.99 -24.86 -8.50
C HIS A 619 24.23 -24.98 -7.62
N SER A 620 25.22 -24.10 -7.77
CA SER A 620 26.47 -24.13 -6.97
C SER A 620 26.23 -24.01 -5.47
N ASP A 621 25.40 -23.06 -5.02
CA ASP A 621 25.01 -22.93 -3.61
C ASP A 621 23.93 -23.98 -3.24
N PRO A 622 24.20 -24.91 -2.29
CA PRO A 622 23.23 -25.90 -1.86
C PRO A 622 22.13 -25.36 -0.94
N TYR A 623 22.15 -24.08 -0.54
CA TYR A 623 21.25 -23.52 0.47
C TYR A 623 19.78 -23.86 0.22
N ASN A 624 19.25 -23.62 -0.98
CA ASN A 624 17.84 -23.88 -1.27
C ASN A 624 17.51 -25.38 -1.25
N THR A 625 18.42 -26.24 -1.70
CA THR A 625 18.21 -27.71 -1.62
C THR A 625 18.07 -28.15 -0.16
N ILE A 626 18.89 -27.58 0.73
CA ILE A 626 18.83 -27.84 2.17
C ILE A 626 17.58 -27.21 2.79
N ALA A 627 17.27 -25.96 2.47
CA ALA A 627 16.15 -25.23 3.05
C ALA A 627 14.80 -25.90 2.70
N VAL A 628 14.61 -26.27 1.42
CA VAL A 628 13.42 -26.98 0.94
C VAL A 628 13.22 -28.30 1.70
N THR A 629 14.27 -29.08 1.93
CA THR A 629 14.14 -30.36 2.65
C THR A 629 13.88 -30.19 4.15
N ILE A 630 14.44 -29.14 4.78
CA ILE A 630 14.19 -28.83 6.19
C ILE A 630 12.77 -28.34 6.40
N ARG A 631 12.32 -27.34 5.63
CA ARG A 631 11.07 -26.63 5.90
C ARG A 631 9.86 -27.16 5.12
N GLY A 632 10.10 -27.92 4.05
CA GLY A 632 9.08 -28.27 3.07
C GLY A 632 8.77 -27.13 2.10
N LEU A 633 7.78 -27.34 1.25
CA LEU A 633 7.24 -26.33 0.34
C LEU A 633 5.72 -26.37 0.34
N GLU A 634 5.11 -25.20 0.46
CA GLU A 634 3.69 -25.03 0.19
C GLU A 634 3.44 -24.97 -1.33
N PRO A 635 2.25 -25.37 -1.80
CA PRO A 635 1.89 -25.22 -3.21
C PRO A 635 1.84 -23.73 -3.58
N SER A 636 2.42 -23.38 -4.73
CA SER A 636 2.50 -21.98 -5.20
C SER A 636 1.41 -21.58 -6.21
N TYR A 637 0.51 -22.51 -6.56
CA TYR A 637 -0.66 -22.32 -7.45
C TYR A 637 -0.38 -21.44 -8.68
N LEU A 638 0.66 -21.78 -9.45
CA LEU A 638 1.17 -20.97 -10.58
C LEU A 638 0.42 -21.21 -11.90
N SER A 639 -0.26 -22.35 -12.04
CA SER A 639 -1.10 -22.61 -13.22
C SER A 639 -2.28 -23.49 -12.82
N GLU A 640 -3.44 -23.36 -13.48
CA GLU A 640 -4.59 -24.22 -13.13
C GLU A 640 -4.34 -25.71 -13.38
N GLU A 641 -3.49 -26.03 -14.36
CA GLU A 641 -3.30 -27.40 -14.87
C GLU A 641 -2.05 -28.10 -14.33
N ARG A 642 -1.03 -27.36 -13.90
CA ARG A 642 0.26 -27.88 -13.42
C ARG A 642 0.61 -27.23 -12.09
N ASN A 643 0.08 -27.77 -11.00
CA ASN A 643 0.48 -27.41 -9.64
C ASN A 643 1.02 -28.64 -8.94
N PHE A 644 2.26 -28.54 -8.45
CA PHE A 644 2.84 -29.61 -7.66
C PHE A 644 2.21 -29.71 -6.27
N MET A 645 2.20 -30.93 -5.73
CA MET A 645 1.77 -31.16 -4.36
C MET A 645 2.73 -30.50 -3.36
N PRO A 646 2.25 -30.11 -2.16
CA PRO A 646 3.14 -29.64 -1.10
C PRO A 646 4.27 -30.64 -0.84
N MET A 647 5.48 -30.13 -0.68
CA MET A 647 6.62 -30.94 -0.27
C MET A 647 6.67 -31.00 1.27
N VAL A 648 6.71 -32.21 1.81
CA VAL A 648 6.78 -32.43 3.26
C VAL A 648 8.12 -31.96 3.85
N SER A 649 8.09 -31.52 5.09
CA SER A 649 9.30 -31.23 5.89
C SER A 649 9.96 -32.53 6.37
N PHE A 650 11.29 -32.60 6.27
CA PHE A 650 12.10 -33.69 6.81
C PHE A 650 12.84 -33.31 8.10
N GLN A 651 12.58 -32.12 8.66
CA GLN A 651 13.27 -31.60 9.85
C GLN A 651 13.27 -32.57 11.03
N ASN A 652 12.17 -33.30 11.24
CA ASN A 652 12.00 -34.24 12.36
C ASN A 652 12.13 -35.72 11.94
N ILE A 653 12.49 -35.98 10.68
CA ILE A 653 12.54 -37.33 10.10
C ILE A 653 14.00 -37.77 9.93
N LEU A 654 14.86 -36.87 9.44
CA LEU A 654 16.27 -37.15 9.17
C LEU A 654 17.17 -36.28 10.06
N THR A 655 18.24 -36.88 10.57
CA THR A 655 19.31 -36.13 11.24
C THR A 655 20.08 -35.26 10.25
N ASP A 656 20.77 -34.24 10.73
CA ASP A 656 21.56 -33.34 9.86
C ASP A 656 22.62 -34.09 9.04
N ALA A 657 23.21 -35.15 9.61
CA ALA A 657 24.17 -36.00 8.91
C ALA A 657 23.51 -36.85 7.81
N GLN A 658 22.38 -37.49 8.10
CA GLN A 658 21.62 -38.24 7.08
C GLN A 658 21.13 -37.33 5.96
N LEU A 659 20.70 -36.12 6.30
CA LEU A 659 20.23 -35.16 5.32
C LEU A 659 21.37 -34.63 4.45
N SER A 660 22.54 -34.33 5.03
CA SER A 660 23.72 -33.91 4.27
C SER A 660 24.19 -34.99 3.31
N ASP A 661 24.22 -36.26 3.74
CA ASP A 661 24.63 -37.39 2.92
C ASP A 661 23.63 -37.64 1.78
N LEU A 662 22.32 -37.59 2.08
CA LEU A 662 21.27 -37.77 1.09
C LEU A 662 21.28 -36.65 0.04
N ILE A 663 21.42 -35.39 0.45
CA ILE A 663 21.46 -34.28 -0.51
C ILE A 663 22.75 -34.34 -1.33
N SER A 664 23.89 -34.69 -0.73
CA SER A 664 25.16 -34.89 -1.47
C SER A 664 25.00 -35.95 -2.54
N PHE A 665 24.38 -37.09 -2.20
CA PHE A 665 24.08 -38.17 -3.13
C PHE A 665 23.17 -37.70 -4.28
N ILE A 666 22.07 -36.98 -3.96
CA ILE A 666 21.16 -36.43 -4.96
C ILE A 666 21.89 -35.48 -5.92
N ARG A 667 22.63 -34.51 -5.38
CA ARG A 667 23.35 -33.49 -6.16
C ARG A 667 24.46 -34.08 -7.02
N GLN A 668 25.16 -35.11 -6.52
CA GLN A 668 26.18 -35.81 -7.30
C GLN A 668 25.60 -36.47 -8.55
N TYR A 669 24.53 -37.25 -8.43
CA TYR A 669 24.00 -38.04 -9.54
C TYR A 669 22.99 -37.29 -10.42
N LEU A 670 22.16 -36.45 -9.81
CA LEU A 670 21.06 -35.75 -10.50
C LEU A 670 21.43 -34.33 -10.92
N GLY A 671 22.49 -33.75 -10.32
CA GLY A 671 22.98 -32.40 -10.63
C GLY A 671 24.45 -32.29 -11.04
N ASP A 672 25.21 -33.39 -11.07
CA ASP A 672 26.66 -33.42 -11.37
C ASP A 672 27.52 -32.53 -10.45
N ARG A 673 27.06 -32.29 -9.21
CA ARG A 673 27.82 -31.53 -8.21
C ARG A 673 28.52 -32.48 -7.25
N THR A 674 29.83 -32.54 -7.36
CA THR A 674 30.69 -33.49 -6.63
C THR A 674 31.18 -32.98 -5.28
N VAL A 675 31.02 -31.68 -4.99
CA VAL A 675 31.35 -31.10 -3.68
C VAL A 675 30.32 -31.58 -2.65
N PRO A 676 30.73 -32.37 -1.63
CA PRO A 676 29.80 -32.91 -0.66
C PRO A 676 29.30 -31.81 0.29
N ILE A 677 28.03 -31.91 0.67
CA ILE A 677 27.41 -31.15 1.75
C ILE A 677 27.76 -31.83 3.08
N THR A 678 28.10 -31.04 4.08
CA THR A 678 28.40 -31.53 5.43
C THR A 678 27.20 -31.33 6.37
N GLY A 679 27.17 -32.09 7.46
CA GLY A 679 26.18 -31.89 8.52
C GLY A 679 26.21 -30.47 9.11
N ASN A 680 27.36 -29.79 9.11
CA ASN A 680 27.47 -28.40 9.52
C ASN A 680 26.73 -27.45 8.57
N ASN A 681 26.78 -27.69 7.25
CA ASN A 681 26.01 -26.87 6.30
C ASN A 681 24.51 -26.98 6.58
N VAL A 682 24.01 -28.19 6.84
CA VAL A 682 22.61 -28.43 7.18
C VAL A 682 22.23 -27.73 8.49
N LYS A 683 23.08 -27.87 9.52
CA LYS A 683 22.89 -27.21 10.81
C LYS A 683 22.83 -25.70 10.68
N ASP A 684 23.73 -25.09 9.92
CA ASP A 684 23.77 -23.63 9.72
C ASP A 684 22.49 -23.11 9.04
N VAL A 685 22.01 -23.80 8.00
CA VAL A 685 20.75 -23.45 7.34
C VAL A 685 19.57 -23.62 8.30
N ARG A 686 19.54 -24.71 9.08
CA ARG A 686 18.50 -24.96 10.08
C ARG A 686 18.42 -23.85 11.12
N GLU A 687 19.56 -23.45 11.69
CA GLU A 687 19.62 -22.38 12.69
C GLU A 687 19.17 -21.03 12.11
N LYS A 688 19.55 -20.72 10.86
CA LYS A 688 19.08 -19.52 10.15
C LYS A 688 17.56 -19.53 9.98
N LEU A 689 16.99 -20.63 9.50
CA LEU A 689 15.54 -20.77 9.32
C LEU A 689 14.79 -20.69 10.65
N GLN A 690 15.29 -21.32 11.71
CA GLN A 690 14.69 -21.26 13.05
C GLN A 690 14.70 -19.85 13.62
N LYS A 691 15.82 -19.13 13.49
CA LYS A 691 15.95 -17.75 13.96
C LYS A 691 15.00 -16.80 13.22
N ALA A 692 14.74 -17.08 11.94
CA ALA A 692 13.82 -16.32 11.11
C ALA A 692 12.34 -16.74 11.28
N GLY A 693 12.05 -17.77 12.09
CA GLY A 693 10.69 -18.28 12.30
C GLY A 693 10.17 -19.20 11.18
N TYR A 694 11.02 -19.64 10.25
CA TYR A 694 10.66 -20.52 9.13
C TYR A 694 10.87 -22.02 9.43
N ALA A 695 11.29 -22.37 10.64
CA ALA A 695 11.49 -23.76 11.09
C ALA A 695 11.21 -23.91 12.60
N GLY A 696 10.69 -25.07 13.03
CA GLY A 696 10.50 -25.36 14.47
C GLY A 696 9.07 -25.57 14.99
N ASN A 697 8.14 -26.09 14.19
CA ASN A 697 6.75 -26.41 14.58
C ASN A 697 5.90 -25.23 15.11
N PHE A 698 6.32 -23.98 14.90
CA PHE A 698 5.50 -22.81 15.22
C PHE A 698 5.66 -21.75 14.12
N HIS A 699 4.50 -21.28 13.64
CA HIS A 699 4.26 -20.19 12.70
C HIS A 699 4.29 -20.58 11.21
N THR A 700 3.09 -20.85 10.69
CA THR A 700 2.76 -20.46 9.30
C THR A 700 2.90 -18.93 9.21
N THR A 701 3.26 -18.43 8.04
CA THR A 701 3.34 -17.00 7.68
C THR A 701 2.17 -16.08 8.09
N PRO A 702 0.92 -16.52 8.38
CA PRO A 702 -0.17 -15.64 8.77
C PRO A 702 0.05 -14.78 10.03
N ASP A 703 0.88 -15.18 10.99
CA ASP A 703 1.07 -14.39 12.23
C ASP A 703 1.71 -13.01 11.99
N MET A 704 2.34 -12.78 10.83
CA MET A 704 2.83 -11.44 10.43
C MET A 704 1.70 -10.51 9.99
N TYR A 705 0.56 -11.07 9.59
CA TYR A 705 -0.60 -10.35 9.10
C TYR A 705 -1.61 -10.01 10.19
N ASP A 706 -1.65 -10.77 11.28
CA ASP A 706 -2.60 -10.61 12.40
C ASP A 706 -2.35 -9.39 13.30
N LYS A 707 -1.17 -8.76 13.24
CA LYS A 707 -0.83 -7.60 14.08
C LYS A 707 -1.12 -6.24 13.43
N ARG A 708 -1.76 -6.23 12.27
CA ARG A 708 -1.86 -5.04 11.39
C ARG A 708 -2.88 -4.00 11.83
N ASP A 709 -3.82 -4.35 12.71
CA ASP A 709 -4.75 -3.35 13.25
C ASP A 709 -5.00 -3.60 14.74
N ARG A 710 -4.44 -2.74 15.62
CA ARG A 710 -4.74 -2.81 17.06
C ARG A 710 -6.20 -2.46 17.40
N ASN A 711 -7.01 -2.11 16.39
CA ASN A 711 -8.43 -1.83 16.53
C ASN A 711 -9.34 -2.97 16.04
N ILE A 712 -8.80 -4.02 15.42
CA ILE A 712 -9.58 -5.23 15.13
C ILE A 712 -9.29 -6.22 16.25
N ASP A 713 -10.12 -6.17 17.28
CA ASP A 713 -10.18 -7.25 18.26
C ASP A 713 -10.73 -8.49 17.52
N VAL A 714 -9.83 -9.44 17.21
CA VAL A 714 -10.17 -10.69 16.50
C VAL A 714 -10.61 -11.79 17.48
N ASP A 715 -10.70 -11.48 18.78
CA ASP A 715 -11.13 -12.39 19.84
C ASP A 715 -12.66 -12.39 20.06
#